data_AF-A0A8X8GKV6-F1
#
_entry.id   AF-A0A8X8GKV6-F1
#
_cell.length_a   1.000
_cell.length_b   1.000
_cell.length_c   1.000
_cell.angle_alpha   90.00
_cell.angle_beta   90.00
_cell.angle_gamma   90.00
#
_symmetry.space_group_name_H-M   'P 1'
#
loop_
_entity.id
_entity.type
_entity.pdbx_description
1 polymer ?
#
loop_
_entity_poly.entity_id
_entity_poly.type
_entity_poly.pdbx_seq_one_letter_code
_entity_poly.pdbx_strand_id
1 'polypeptide(L)'
;MGTAEMFFTSVFASQNRRPLFSYGNAEIKQILAELLGLDKIRELGKKASQVVALIKPRLMSEQVKLTALENNRESLTALHEEAGNWARRKAQCLESRSAQQAALQLAQESAAELKSRFAATEALRQRRSSLERQIADAKDAFAGRRHQCAQRQLDIRCTEARETARLKNEIAASTRRTEQARGTIDRLTRLMENESAIRSAKNKLDTLRKSLSDAESATQKAQDDYHEAIKIGRSMDEEIRSHSVALTSYKTHGEAQAKALKDMEARSTLIENVPCHGTDLQGRCQLLSDATHAKEQIPHIRISLDKMREEYRRVSGMLENTRANREKLALDDSTVKANQSRVTAIQAEIRSLETLADQSSALENASQELDNWNKVLEDASKEIELRQQQLLDIEKQASEGIARAGEELENESAIHAKSIQELADALSSCEIPENLEGEVAKKQTEVGYIGSQIAILDGDILEATEMHAKCIANAQHVEETLSTEPETKALVALLSNELAQWSLLQKAFGNDGIIALSIDDAGPTLTSYTNDLLMSCYGPRFTVSIQTQVQTAKGEAREGFDIIVFDADTQKGKSVSTMSGGERVWINEALTRAIAIYLAQSTGQTYQTLYTDEADGPLDPQRKRMFMAMKREVLRIGGYEREYFITQTPDLWEMADTIIDVSAL
;
A
#
# COMPACT_ATOMS: atom_id res chain seq x y z
N MET A 1 -3.87 -122.44 44.51
CA MET A 1 -4.30 -123.20 43.32
C MET A 1 -3.64 -122.74 42.02
N GLY A 2 -2.94 -121.59 41.95
CA GLY A 2 -2.23 -121.19 40.72
C GLY A 2 -3.15 -120.96 39.51
N THR A 3 -2.57 -120.68 38.35
CA THR A 3 -3.29 -120.73 37.07
C THR A 3 -3.56 -122.20 36.71
N ALA A 4 -4.60 -122.46 35.89
CA ALA A 4 -4.91 -123.81 35.43
C ALA A 4 -3.70 -124.45 34.71
N GLU A 5 -2.97 -123.65 33.94
CA GLU A 5 -1.73 -124.07 33.29
C GLU A 5 -0.67 -124.51 34.30
N MET A 6 -0.48 -123.80 35.41
CA MET A 6 0.45 -124.19 36.47
C MET A 6 0.08 -125.53 37.12
N PHE A 7 -1.21 -125.75 37.38
CA PHE A 7 -1.72 -127.02 37.91
C PHE A 7 -1.51 -128.18 36.94
N PHE A 8 -1.84 -128.00 35.66
CA PHE A 8 -1.66 -129.00 34.60
C PHE A 8 -0.21 -129.16 34.10
N THR A 9 0.67 -128.29 34.56
CA THR A 9 2.11 -128.45 34.31
C THR A 9 2.76 -129.17 35.47
N SER A 10 2.48 -128.81 36.73
CA SER A 10 3.22 -129.33 37.90
C SER A 10 2.56 -130.51 38.64
N VAL A 11 1.26 -130.44 38.96
CA VAL A 11 0.57 -131.41 39.83
C VAL A 11 -0.14 -132.50 39.03
N PHE A 12 -0.72 -132.13 37.88
CA PHE A 12 -1.41 -133.04 36.97
C PHE A 12 -0.68 -133.09 35.62
N ALA A 13 -0.01 -134.18 35.30
CA ALA A 13 0.68 -134.38 34.04
C ALA A 13 -0.25 -135.03 33.00
N SER A 14 -0.85 -134.24 32.09
CA SER A 14 -1.71 -134.76 31.01
C SER A 14 -0.91 -135.23 29.77
N GLN A 15 -1.48 -136.18 29.01
CA GLN A 15 -0.83 -136.83 27.86
C GLN A 15 -0.36 -135.85 26.76
N ASN A 16 -1.11 -134.76 26.50
CA ASN A 16 -0.84 -133.81 25.41
C ASN A 16 -0.36 -132.43 25.89
N ARG A 17 0.21 -132.33 27.11
CA ARG A 17 0.67 -131.04 27.63
C ARG A 17 1.80 -130.44 26.79
N ARG A 18 1.81 -129.12 26.64
CA ARG A 18 2.90 -128.40 25.97
C ARG A 18 4.16 -128.49 26.85
N PRO A 19 5.29 -128.99 26.34
CA PRO A 19 6.49 -129.15 27.14
C PRO A 19 7.20 -127.82 27.41
N LEU A 20 7.89 -127.70 28.55
CA LEU A 20 8.47 -126.46 29.05
C LEU A 20 9.49 -125.82 28.07
N PHE A 21 10.23 -126.63 27.33
CA PHE A 21 11.20 -126.17 26.33
C PHE A 21 10.58 -125.59 25.05
N SER A 22 9.27 -125.75 24.83
CA SER A 22 8.59 -125.29 23.61
C SER A 22 7.96 -123.91 23.75
N TYR A 23 7.96 -123.33 24.94
CA TYR A 23 7.48 -121.99 25.20
C TYR A 23 8.53 -120.95 24.77
N GLY A 24 8.09 -119.79 24.28
CA GLY A 24 9.02 -118.70 23.96
C GLY A 24 9.63 -118.10 25.23
N ASN A 25 10.80 -117.45 25.16
CA ASN A 25 11.48 -116.88 26.34
C ASN A 25 10.58 -115.98 27.21
N ALA A 26 9.72 -115.15 26.60
CA ALA A 26 8.79 -114.30 27.34
C ALA A 26 7.63 -115.09 27.98
N GLU A 27 7.17 -116.15 27.33
CA GLU A 27 6.13 -117.06 27.85
C GLU A 27 6.69 -117.89 29.02
N ILE A 28 7.92 -118.41 28.89
CA ILE A 28 8.61 -119.14 29.96
C ILE A 28 8.84 -118.24 31.17
N LYS A 29 9.37 -117.02 30.98
CA LYS A 29 9.55 -116.08 32.08
C LYS A 29 8.21 -115.76 32.75
N GLN A 30 7.12 -115.68 31.99
CA GLN A 30 5.79 -115.49 32.56
C GLN A 30 5.34 -116.70 33.40
N ILE A 31 5.46 -117.92 32.87
CA ILE A 31 5.07 -119.14 33.57
C ILE A 31 5.95 -119.33 34.82
N LEU A 32 7.25 -119.08 34.74
CA LEU A 32 8.16 -119.14 35.89
C LEU A 32 7.86 -118.04 36.91
N ALA A 33 7.52 -116.83 36.49
CA ALA A 33 7.08 -115.78 37.41
C ALA A 33 5.79 -116.16 38.14
N GLU A 34 4.82 -116.76 37.44
CA GLU A 34 3.59 -117.30 38.03
C GLU A 34 3.90 -118.45 39.01
N LEU A 35 4.80 -119.37 38.63
CA LEU A 35 5.27 -120.48 39.46
C LEU A 35 5.92 -119.98 40.76
N LEU A 36 6.77 -118.96 40.67
CA LEU A 36 7.45 -118.34 41.81
C LEU A 36 6.53 -117.40 42.63
N GLY A 37 5.26 -117.22 42.25
CA GLY A 37 4.31 -116.36 42.95
C GLY A 37 4.59 -114.86 42.78
N LEU A 38 5.26 -114.46 41.71
CA LEU A 38 5.74 -113.09 41.45
C LEU A 38 4.71 -112.23 40.70
N ASP A 39 3.48 -112.71 40.50
CA ASP A 39 2.40 -111.98 39.82
C ASP A 39 2.11 -110.62 40.44
N LYS A 40 2.15 -110.54 41.77
CA LYS A 40 1.97 -109.28 42.51
C LYS A 40 3.04 -108.25 42.14
N ILE A 41 4.30 -108.68 41.95
CA ILE A 41 5.40 -107.80 41.54
C ILE A 41 5.14 -107.29 40.11
N ARG A 42 4.70 -108.17 39.22
CA ARG A 42 4.36 -107.80 37.84
C ARG A 42 3.20 -106.80 37.77
N GLU A 43 2.17 -106.97 38.60
CA GLU A 43 1.08 -106.00 38.72
C GLU A 43 1.57 -104.65 39.23
N LEU A 44 2.47 -104.63 40.22
CA LEU A 44 3.10 -103.39 40.70
C LEU A 44 3.91 -102.71 39.58
N GLY A 45 4.62 -103.48 38.74
CA GLY A 45 5.30 -102.95 37.55
C GLY A 45 4.35 -102.31 36.53
N LYS A 46 3.19 -102.95 36.26
CA LYS A 46 2.14 -102.37 35.41
C LYS A 46 1.58 -101.07 36.00
N LYS A 47 1.31 -101.03 37.31
CA LYS A 47 0.84 -99.82 38.01
C LYS A 47 1.89 -98.71 37.95
N ALA A 48 3.16 -99.02 38.19
CA ALA A 48 4.26 -98.04 38.05
C ALA A 48 4.35 -97.49 36.62
N SER A 49 4.21 -98.35 35.59
CA SER A 49 4.18 -97.90 34.19
C SER A 49 3.01 -96.96 33.87
N GLN A 50 1.84 -97.18 34.48
CA GLN A 50 0.69 -96.28 34.31
C GLN A 50 0.97 -94.90 34.93
N VAL A 51 1.58 -94.87 36.12
CA VAL A 51 1.98 -93.61 36.78
C VAL A 51 2.99 -92.85 35.94
N VAL A 52 4.02 -93.53 35.40
CA VAL A 52 5.00 -92.93 34.46
C VAL A 52 4.30 -92.33 33.24
N ALA A 53 3.32 -93.03 32.67
CA ALA A 53 2.59 -92.56 31.50
C ALA A 53 1.73 -91.30 31.78
N LEU A 54 1.29 -91.09 33.02
CA LEU A 54 0.54 -89.89 33.44
C LEU A 54 1.46 -88.71 33.79
N ILE A 55 2.58 -88.98 34.47
CA ILE A 55 3.53 -87.94 34.89
C ILE A 55 4.26 -87.35 33.68
N LYS A 56 4.68 -88.18 32.72
CA LYS A 56 5.54 -87.75 31.61
C LYS A 56 4.93 -86.62 30.76
N PRO A 57 3.68 -86.68 30.27
CA PRO A 57 3.07 -85.57 29.52
C PRO A 57 2.93 -84.29 30.35
N ARG A 58 2.60 -84.44 31.65
CA ARG A 58 2.47 -83.29 32.56
C ARG A 58 3.82 -82.61 32.77
N LEU A 59 4.89 -83.38 33.01
CA LEU A 59 6.26 -82.87 33.11
C LEU A 59 6.67 -82.12 31.83
N MET A 60 6.41 -82.69 30.66
CA MET A 60 6.75 -82.02 29.38
C MET A 60 5.98 -80.70 29.21
N SER A 61 4.70 -80.65 29.58
CA SER A 61 3.91 -79.41 29.52
C SER A 61 4.45 -78.35 30.48
N GLU A 62 4.82 -78.70 31.70
CA GLU A 62 5.38 -77.76 32.68
C GLU A 62 6.81 -77.34 32.32
N GLN A 63 7.61 -78.21 31.68
CA GLN A 63 8.92 -77.85 31.15
C GLN A 63 8.83 -76.80 30.03
N VAL A 64 7.87 -76.93 29.11
CA VAL A 64 7.63 -75.91 28.07
C VAL A 64 7.19 -74.58 28.67
N LYS A 65 6.39 -74.61 29.75
CA LYS A 65 6.06 -73.37 30.48
C LYS A 65 7.29 -72.76 31.14
N LEU A 66 8.13 -73.59 31.77
CA LEU A 66 9.35 -73.11 32.42
C LEU A 66 10.30 -72.44 31.42
N THR A 67 10.51 -73.03 30.24
CA THR A 67 11.34 -72.39 29.21
C THR A 67 10.73 -71.10 28.66
N ALA A 68 9.39 -71.03 28.55
CA ALA A 68 8.71 -69.78 28.18
C ALA A 68 8.89 -68.69 29.26
N LEU A 69 8.84 -69.06 30.54
CA LEU A 69 9.11 -68.15 31.66
C LEU A 69 10.58 -67.69 31.67
N GLU A 70 11.54 -68.57 31.39
CA GLU A 70 12.95 -68.19 31.26
C GLU A 70 13.18 -67.17 30.13
N ASN A 71 12.57 -67.38 28.96
CA ASN A 71 12.62 -66.41 27.84
C ASN A 71 11.95 -65.08 28.21
N ASN A 72 10.84 -65.12 28.95
CA ASN A 72 10.17 -63.93 29.47
C ASN A 72 11.08 -63.16 30.44
N ARG A 73 11.91 -63.85 31.23
CA ARG A 73 12.88 -63.22 32.15
C ARG A 73 13.97 -62.46 31.40
N GLU A 74 14.51 -63.05 30.33
CA GLU A 74 15.44 -62.35 29.44
C GLU A 74 14.76 -61.12 28.79
N SER A 75 13.52 -61.30 28.31
CA SER A 75 12.74 -60.19 27.73
C SER A 75 12.45 -59.09 28.75
N LEU A 76 12.22 -59.42 30.02
CA LEU A 76 12.03 -58.43 31.10
C LEU A 76 13.29 -57.58 31.31
N THR A 77 14.47 -58.20 31.30
CA THR A 77 15.73 -57.46 31.43
C THR A 77 15.92 -56.47 30.28
N ALA A 78 15.61 -56.88 29.05
CA ALA A 78 15.65 -56.00 27.88
C ALA A 78 14.62 -54.85 27.98
N LEU A 79 13.39 -55.13 28.41
CA LEU A 79 12.35 -54.10 28.61
C LEU A 79 12.74 -53.06 29.67
N HIS A 80 13.38 -53.48 30.77
CA HIS A 80 13.89 -52.56 31.78
C HIS A 80 15.05 -51.71 31.27
N GLU A 81 15.95 -52.27 30.48
CA GLU A 81 17.01 -51.49 29.83
C GLU A 81 16.45 -50.46 28.84
N GLU A 82 15.48 -50.86 28.01
CA GLU A 82 14.77 -49.97 27.09
C GLU A 82 14.03 -48.86 27.85
N ALA A 83 13.30 -49.18 28.91
CA ALA A 83 12.68 -48.19 29.79
C ALA A 83 13.73 -47.22 30.36
N GLY A 84 14.85 -47.74 30.86
CA GLY A 84 15.95 -46.92 31.35
C GLY A 84 16.54 -45.97 30.29
N ASN A 85 16.60 -46.40 29.03
CA ASN A 85 17.05 -45.57 27.91
C ASN A 85 16.05 -44.47 27.56
N TRP A 86 14.75 -44.79 27.51
CA TRP A 86 13.69 -43.79 27.29
C TRP A 86 13.61 -42.78 28.42
N ALA A 87 13.79 -43.21 29.67
CA ALA A 87 13.88 -42.33 30.83
C ALA A 87 15.06 -41.35 30.74
N ARG A 88 16.24 -41.84 30.34
CA ARG A 88 17.43 -41.00 30.11
C ARG A 88 17.21 -40.01 28.97
N ARG A 89 16.65 -40.45 27.84
CA ARG A 89 16.32 -39.57 26.70
C ARG A 89 15.33 -38.49 27.13
N LYS A 90 14.28 -38.85 27.87
CA LYS A 90 13.33 -37.88 28.44
C LYS A 90 14.03 -36.85 29.31
N ALA A 91 14.92 -37.27 30.21
CA ALA A 91 15.67 -36.35 31.07
C ALA A 91 16.55 -35.38 30.26
N GLN A 92 17.25 -35.87 29.23
CA GLN A 92 18.06 -35.03 28.34
C GLN A 92 17.21 -34.02 27.55
N CYS A 93 16.06 -34.44 27.04
CA CYS A 93 15.14 -33.54 26.34
C CYS A 93 14.55 -32.49 27.29
N LEU A 94 14.20 -32.85 28.52
CA LEU A 94 13.72 -31.90 29.54
C LEU A 94 14.78 -30.87 29.91
N GLU A 95 16.04 -31.29 30.08
CA GLU A 95 17.16 -30.39 30.35
C GLU A 95 17.37 -29.41 29.17
N SER A 96 17.44 -29.94 27.95
CA SER A 96 17.55 -29.14 26.72
C SER A 96 16.39 -28.17 26.55
N ARG A 97 15.17 -28.60 26.84
CA ARG A 97 13.95 -27.77 26.80
C ARG A 97 14.05 -26.62 27.81
N SER A 98 14.50 -26.90 29.04
CA SER A 98 14.67 -25.86 30.06
C SER A 98 15.71 -24.81 29.64
N ALA A 99 16.81 -25.23 29.03
CA ALA A 99 17.83 -24.33 28.49
C ALA A 99 17.29 -23.47 27.33
N GLN A 100 16.56 -24.07 26.39
CA GLN A 100 15.92 -23.33 25.29
C GLN A 100 14.83 -22.38 25.80
N GLN A 101 14.10 -22.75 26.85
CA GLN A 101 13.09 -21.87 27.44
C GLN A 101 13.70 -20.66 28.14
N ALA A 102 14.84 -20.82 28.82
CA ALA A 102 15.61 -19.69 29.34
C ALA A 102 16.14 -18.80 28.21
N ALA A 103 16.65 -19.39 27.13
CA ALA A 103 17.09 -18.64 25.94
C ALA A 103 15.92 -17.86 25.28
N LEU A 104 14.73 -18.46 25.22
CA LEU A 104 13.52 -17.81 24.70
C LEU A 104 13.13 -16.60 25.54
N GLN A 105 13.17 -16.70 26.87
CA GLN A 105 12.87 -15.57 27.77
C GLN A 105 13.85 -14.41 27.51
N LEU A 106 15.15 -14.69 27.48
CA LEU A 106 16.17 -13.67 27.18
C LEU A 106 15.97 -13.03 25.80
N ALA A 107 15.66 -13.84 24.79
CA ALA A 107 15.36 -13.34 23.45
C ALA A 107 14.10 -12.47 23.42
N GLN A 108 13.04 -12.85 24.13
CA GLN A 108 11.80 -12.08 24.25
C GLN A 108 12.01 -10.75 24.98
N GLU A 109 12.77 -10.74 26.07
CA GLU A 109 13.13 -9.53 26.80
C GLU A 109 13.91 -8.56 25.90
N SER A 110 14.93 -9.05 25.20
CA SER A 110 15.70 -8.22 24.25
C SER A 110 14.86 -7.70 23.08
N ALA A 111 13.92 -8.51 22.57
CA ALA A 111 12.99 -8.10 21.52
C ALA A 111 11.98 -7.05 22.02
N ALA A 112 11.52 -7.15 23.27
CA ALA A 112 10.65 -6.17 23.90
C ALA A 112 11.37 -4.82 24.11
N GLU A 113 12.63 -4.86 24.57
CA GLU A 113 13.46 -3.66 24.71
C GLU A 113 13.67 -2.97 23.35
N LEU A 114 14.04 -3.73 22.31
CA LEU A 114 14.19 -3.19 20.95
C LEU A 114 12.88 -2.63 20.39
N LYS A 115 11.73 -3.29 20.62
CA LYS A 115 10.42 -2.74 20.24
C LYS A 115 10.11 -1.43 20.94
N SER A 116 10.43 -1.32 22.23
CA SER A 116 10.23 -0.07 22.98
C SER A 116 11.10 1.07 22.45
N ARG A 117 12.36 0.77 22.12
CA ARG A 117 13.29 1.70 21.45
C ARG A 117 12.78 2.09 20.07
N PHE A 118 12.30 1.13 19.28
CA PHE A 118 11.71 1.40 17.97
C PHE A 118 10.50 2.33 18.07
N ALA A 119 9.56 2.07 18.98
CA ALA A 119 8.41 2.92 19.22
C ALA A 119 8.81 4.35 19.65
N ALA A 120 9.84 4.48 20.51
CA ALA A 120 10.39 5.78 20.88
C ALA A 120 11.01 6.52 19.68
N THR A 121 11.74 5.81 18.81
CA THR A 121 12.27 6.42 17.58
C THR A 121 11.19 6.79 16.57
N GLU A 122 10.09 6.04 16.51
CA GLU A 122 8.96 6.34 15.64
C GLU A 122 8.20 7.58 16.14
N ALA A 123 8.04 7.72 17.47
CA ALA A 123 7.53 8.95 18.08
C ALA A 123 8.45 10.16 17.80
N LEU A 124 9.78 9.98 17.83
CA LEU A 124 10.74 11.02 17.43
C LEU A 124 10.61 11.37 15.94
N ARG A 125 10.42 10.40 15.04
CA ARG A 125 10.16 10.64 13.61
C ARG A 125 8.88 11.44 13.39
N GLN A 126 7.80 11.09 14.08
CA GLN A 126 6.54 11.86 14.03
C GLN A 126 6.70 13.27 14.59
N ARG A 127 7.46 13.42 15.69
CA ARG A 127 7.76 14.74 16.24
C ARG A 127 8.57 15.59 15.26
N ARG A 128 9.59 15.01 14.64
CA ARG A 128 10.42 15.67 13.61
C ARG A 128 9.58 16.13 12.43
N SER A 129 8.74 15.26 11.86
CA SER A 129 7.88 15.64 10.73
C SER A 129 6.85 16.71 11.11
N SER A 130 6.33 16.69 12.35
CA SER A 130 5.46 17.75 12.85
C SER A 130 6.16 19.10 12.99
N LEU A 131 7.42 19.11 13.45
CA LEU A 131 8.24 20.32 13.55
C LEU A 131 8.63 20.86 12.17
N GLU A 132 9.01 20.00 11.23
CA GLU A 132 9.27 20.39 9.83
C GLU A 132 8.03 21.03 9.20
N ARG A 133 6.84 20.47 9.44
CA ARG A 133 5.58 21.05 8.99
C ARG A 133 5.28 22.40 9.66
N GLN A 134 5.48 22.51 10.97
CA GLN A 134 5.29 23.78 11.68
C GLN A 134 6.24 24.88 11.19
N ILE A 135 7.49 24.54 10.86
CA ILE A 135 8.45 25.46 10.26
C ILE A 135 7.98 25.91 8.88
N ALA A 136 7.47 24.98 8.05
CA ALA A 136 6.92 25.31 6.74
C ALA A 136 5.69 26.23 6.86
N ASP A 137 4.73 25.88 7.72
CA ASP A 137 3.51 26.66 7.96
C ASP A 137 3.84 28.08 8.50
N ALA A 138 4.84 28.20 9.39
CA ALA A 138 5.29 29.49 9.92
C ALA A 138 5.95 30.36 8.83
N LYS A 139 6.74 29.76 7.93
CA LYS A 139 7.34 30.45 6.78
C LYS A 139 6.27 30.93 5.79
N ASP A 140 5.29 30.09 5.49
CA ASP A 140 4.19 30.43 4.58
C ASP A 140 3.27 31.52 5.17
N ALA A 141 2.97 31.45 6.46
CA ALA A 141 2.21 32.49 7.17
C ALA A 141 2.93 33.85 7.11
N PHE A 142 4.25 33.88 7.36
CA PHE A 142 5.03 35.10 7.25
C PHE A 142 5.12 35.61 5.80
N ALA A 143 5.27 34.73 4.81
CA ALA A 143 5.22 35.11 3.40
C ALA A 143 3.87 35.77 3.03
N GLY A 144 2.76 35.25 3.56
CA GLY A 144 1.43 35.83 3.42
C GLY A 144 1.31 37.22 4.05
N ARG A 145 1.80 37.40 5.30
CA ARG A 145 1.83 38.71 5.98
C ARG A 145 2.67 39.73 5.23
N ARG A 146 3.84 39.31 4.73
CA ARG A 146 4.71 40.15 3.90
C ARG A 146 4.01 40.62 2.63
N HIS A 147 3.25 39.74 1.98
CA HIS A 147 2.48 40.11 0.79
C HIS A 147 1.37 41.10 1.12
N GLN A 148 0.62 40.91 2.21
CA GLN A 148 -0.43 41.83 2.66
C GLN A 148 0.14 43.21 2.99
N CYS A 149 1.28 43.28 3.68
CA CYS A 149 1.95 44.54 3.99
C CYS A 149 2.40 45.26 2.70
N ALA A 150 3.00 44.54 1.75
CA ALA A 150 3.39 45.10 0.46
C ALA A 150 2.18 45.63 -0.33
N GLN A 151 1.03 44.92 -0.29
CA GLN A 151 -0.22 45.39 -0.89
C GLN A 151 -0.72 46.67 -0.22
N ARG A 152 -0.76 46.74 1.12
CA ARG A 152 -1.15 47.96 1.84
C ARG A 152 -0.26 49.16 1.50
N GLN A 153 1.06 48.96 1.42
CA GLN A 153 1.99 50.02 1.01
C GLN A 153 1.74 50.48 -0.43
N LEU A 154 1.41 49.55 -1.34
CA LEU A 154 1.04 49.87 -2.72
C LEU A 154 -0.26 50.68 -2.76
N ASP A 155 -1.28 50.28 -1.99
CA ASP A 155 -2.57 50.97 -1.91
C ASP A 155 -2.40 52.40 -1.40
N ILE A 156 -1.62 52.61 -0.33
CA ILE A 156 -1.29 53.93 0.21
C ILE A 156 -0.63 54.79 -0.88
N ARG A 157 0.39 54.27 -1.58
CA ARG A 157 1.05 54.99 -2.69
C ARG A 157 0.10 55.30 -3.84
N CYS A 158 -0.81 54.40 -4.18
CA CYS A 158 -1.82 54.64 -5.21
C CYS A 158 -2.81 55.73 -4.81
N THR A 159 -3.24 55.77 -3.54
CA THR A 159 -4.11 56.84 -3.03
C THR A 159 -3.41 58.20 -3.01
N GLU A 160 -2.15 58.23 -2.53
CA GLU A 160 -1.30 59.43 -2.53
C GLU A 160 -1.11 59.96 -3.96
N ALA A 161 -0.76 59.11 -4.92
CA ALA A 161 -0.56 59.50 -6.31
C ALA A 161 -1.84 60.08 -6.96
N ARG A 162 -3.01 59.55 -6.63
CA ARG A 162 -4.31 60.06 -7.13
C ARG A 162 -4.65 61.42 -6.54
N GLU A 163 -4.56 61.58 -5.23
CA GLU A 163 -4.90 62.83 -4.56
C GLU A 163 -3.89 63.94 -4.86
N THR A 164 -2.59 63.63 -4.91
CA THR A 164 -1.55 64.59 -5.32
C THR A 164 -1.73 65.03 -6.78
N ALA A 165 -2.09 64.12 -7.69
CA ALA A 165 -2.39 64.48 -9.09
C ALA A 165 -3.63 65.38 -9.19
N ARG A 166 -4.68 65.09 -8.41
CA ARG A 166 -5.89 65.93 -8.33
C ARG A 166 -5.55 67.33 -7.84
N LEU A 167 -4.86 67.46 -6.70
CA LEU A 167 -4.47 68.76 -6.13
C LEU A 167 -3.52 69.53 -7.05
N LYS A 168 -2.56 68.86 -7.72
CA LYS A 168 -1.68 69.51 -8.72
C LYS A 168 -2.46 70.07 -9.90
N ASN A 169 -3.47 69.35 -10.39
CA ASN A 169 -4.34 69.83 -11.47
C ASN A 169 -5.20 71.02 -11.01
N GLU A 170 -5.74 71.00 -9.79
CA GLU A 170 -6.52 72.10 -9.24
C GLU A 170 -5.65 73.35 -8.98
N ILE A 171 -4.41 73.18 -8.48
CA ILE A 171 -3.42 74.26 -8.36
C ILE A 171 -3.12 74.85 -9.74
N ALA A 172 -2.82 74.01 -10.74
CA ALA A 172 -2.54 74.48 -12.09
C ALA A 172 -3.72 75.26 -12.71
N ALA A 173 -4.96 74.85 -12.43
CA ALA A 173 -6.15 75.56 -12.86
C ALA A 173 -6.29 76.94 -12.19
N SER A 174 -6.09 77.03 -10.87
CA SER A 174 -6.11 78.30 -10.15
C SER A 174 -4.94 79.22 -10.54
N THR A 175 -3.74 78.68 -10.81
CA THR A 175 -2.60 79.46 -11.31
C THR A 175 -2.91 80.11 -12.66
N ARG A 176 -3.52 79.37 -13.60
CA ARG A 176 -3.96 79.94 -14.89
C ARG A 176 -4.99 81.05 -14.70
N ARG A 177 -5.91 80.93 -13.73
CA ARG A 177 -6.87 82.01 -13.40
C ARG A 177 -6.14 83.25 -12.87
N THR A 178 -5.11 83.09 -12.03
CA THR A 178 -4.32 84.22 -11.53
C THR A 178 -3.54 84.91 -12.65
N GLU A 179 -2.97 84.17 -13.61
CA GLU A 179 -2.26 84.73 -14.76
C GLU A 179 -3.21 85.51 -15.69
N GLN A 180 -4.40 84.97 -15.95
CA GLN A 180 -5.44 85.65 -16.71
C GLN A 180 -5.90 86.94 -16.03
N ALA A 181 -6.16 86.88 -14.71
CA ALA A 181 -6.55 88.05 -13.93
C ALA A 181 -5.46 89.13 -13.90
N ARG A 182 -4.18 88.75 -13.75
CA ARG A 182 -3.06 89.71 -13.83
C ARG A 182 -2.97 90.37 -15.21
N GLY A 183 -3.11 89.59 -16.29
CA GLY A 183 -3.07 90.14 -17.65
C GLY A 183 -4.23 91.11 -17.95
N THR A 184 -5.43 90.88 -17.41
CA THR A 184 -6.56 91.80 -17.56
C THR A 184 -6.41 93.05 -16.68
N ILE A 185 -5.94 92.91 -15.44
CA ILE A 185 -5.63 94.02 -14.53
C ILE A 185 -4.59 94.96 -15.16
N ASP A 186 -3.51 94.42 -15.72
CA ASP A 186 -2.47 95.23 -16.38
C ASP A 186 -3.02 96.01 -17.58
N ARG A 187 -3.91 95.40 -18.37
CA ARG A 187 -4.55 96.05 -19.52
C ARG A 187 -5.50 97.18 -19.09
N LEU A 188 -6.30 96.97 -18.04
CA LEU A 188 -7.23 97.97 -17.51
C LEU A 188 -6.49 99.12 -16.84
N THR A 189 -5.39 98.85 -16.13
CA THR A 189 -4.54 99.86 -15.51
C THR A 189 -3.94 100.81 -16.56
N ARG A 190 -3.44 100.28 -17.68
CA ARG A 190 -2.94 101.10 -18.81
C ARG A 190 -4.02 101.95 -19.49
N LEU A 191 -5.29 101.52 -19.46
CA LEU A 191 -6.40 102.31 -19.96
C LEU A 191 -6.74 103.47 -19.01
N MET A 192 -6.66 103.24 -17.69
CA MET A 192 -6.84 104.29 -16.68
C MET A 192 -5.73 105.34 -16.71
N GLU A 193 -4.47 104.96 -16.97
CA GLU A 193 -3.36 105.92 -17.14
C GLU A 193 -3.59 106.92 -18.29
N ASN A 194 -4.37 106.54 -19.31
CA ASN A 194 -4.71 107.40 -20.46
C ASN A 194 -6.03 108.19 -20.30
N GLU A 195 -6.64 108.17 -19.10
CA GLU A 195 -7.95 108.78 -18.82
C GLU A 195 -8.01 110.29 -19.13
N SER A 196 -6.99 111.05 -18.75
CA SER A 196 -6.95 112.50 -18.97
C SER A 196 -6.83 112.86 -20.46
N ALA A 197 -6.13 112.04 -21.24
CA ALA A 197 -5.98 112.24 -22.68
C ALA A 197 -7.31 112.00 -23.41
N ILE A 198 -8.04 110.93 -23.07
CA ILE A 198 -9.33 110.56 -23.68
C ILE A 198 -10.41 111.62 -23.36
N ARG A 199 -10.50 112.10 -22.12
CA ARG A 199 -11.46 113.17 -21.76
C ARG A 199 -11.16 114.50 -22.46
N SER A 200 -9.89 114.85 -22.63
CA SER A 200 -9.49 116.08 -23.31
C SER A 200 -9.80 116.05 -24.82
N ALA A 201 -9.71 114.88 -25.46
CA ALA A 201 -10.02 114.68 -26.87
C ALA A 201 -11.54 114.85 -27.15
N LYS A 202 -12.40 114.32 -26.28
CA LYS A 202 -13.86 114.45 -26.38
C LYS A 202 -14.33 115.92 -26.29
N ASN A 203 -13.78 116.69 -25.33
CA ASN A 203 -14.11 118.11 -25.19
C ASN A 203 -13.64 118.95 -26.39
N LYS A 204 -12.46 118.64 -26.95
CA LYS A 204 -11.94 119.34 -28.15
C LYS A 204 -12.78 119.05 -29.40
N LEU A 205 -13.28 117.82 -29.56
CA LEU A 205 -14.17 117.45 -30.67
C LEU A 205 -15.46 118.27 -30.70
N ASP A 206 -16.10 118.50 -29.56
CA ASP A 206 -17.34 119.28 -29.48
C ASP A 206 -17.12 120.76 -29.84
N THR A 207 -15.96 121.33 -29.50
CA THR A 207 -15.60 122.69 -29.90
C THR A 207 -15.26 122.80 -31.39
N LEU A 208 -14.55 121.83 -31.95
CA LEU A 208 -14.14 121.83 -33.36
C LEU A 208 -15.35 121.63 -34.30
N ARG A 209 -16.32 120.77 -33.93
CA ARG A 209 -17.55 120.58 -34.70
C ARG A 209 -18.40 121.85 -34.82
N LYS A 210 -18.46 122.68 -33.77
CA LYS A 210 -19.12 124.00 -33.84
C LYS A 210 -18.38 124.95 -34.78
N SER A 211 -17.05 125.02 -34.67
CA SER A 211 -16.23 125.89 -35.52
C SER A 211 -16.27 125.52 -37.01
N LEU A 212 -16.49 124.24 -37.33
CA LEU A 212 -16.66 123.76 -38.70
C LEU A 212 -17.96 124.29 -39.33
N SER A 213 -19.07 124.18 -38.60
CA SER A 213 -20.38 124.67 -39.05
C SER A 213 -20.36 126.18 -39.33
N ASP A 214 -19.69 126.95 -38.48
CA ASP A 214 -19.57 128.40 -38.65
C ASP A 214 -18.74 128.76 -39.90
N ALA A 215 -17.63 128.05 -40.14
CA ALA A 215 -16.76 128.28 -41.29
C ALA A 215 -17.40 127.91 -42.63
N GLU A 216 -18.22 126.84 -42.67
CA GLU A 216 -18.96 126.43 -43.87
C GLU A 216 -20.02 127.48 -44.26
N SER A 217 -20.77 128.01 -43.28
CA SER A 217 -21.78 129.06 -43.52
C SER A 217 -21.19 130.37 -44.05
N ALA A 218 -20.01 130.77 -43.56
CA ALA A 218 -19.29 131.96 -44.01
C ALA A 218 -18.73 131.82 -45.43
N THR A 219 -18.38 130.60 -45.84
CA THR A 219 -17.90 130.32 -47.21
C THR A 219 -19.01 130.46 -48.24
N GLN A 220 -20.20 129.91 -47.94
CA GLN A 220 -21.36 129.95 -48.85
C GLN A 220 -21.79 131.39 -49.14
N LYS A 221 -21.89 132.22 -48.10
CA LYS A 221 -22.32 133.63 -48.23
C LYS A 221 -21.38 134.46 -49.11
N ALA A 222 -20.07 134.24 -49.00
CA ALA A 222 -19.07 134.97 -49.80
C ALA A 222 -19.12 134.59 -51.30
N GLN A 223 -19.56 133.38 -51.64
CA GLN A 223 -19.70 132.95 -53.03
C GLN A 223 -20.90 133.57 -53.73
N ASP A 224 -22.02 133.70 -53.02
CA ASP A 224 -23.25 134.29 -53.55
C ASP A 224 -23.06 135.78 -53.88
N ASP A 225 -22.42 136.54 -52.98
CA ASP A 225 -22.14 137.97 -53.16
C ASP A 225 -21.23 138.25 -54.37
N TYR A 226 -20.22 137.39 -54.62
CA TYR A 226 -19.30 137.54 -55.76
C TYR A 226 -19.97 137.30 -57.11
N HIS A 227 -20.89 136.33 -57.20
CA HIS A 227 -21.60 136.03 -58.44
C HIS A 227 -22.58 137.13 -58.87
N GLU A 228 -23.21 137.81 -57.92
CA GLU A 228 -24.17 138.89 -58.21
C GLU A 228 -23.48 140.14 -58.78
N ALA A 229 -22.30 140.50 -58.26
CA ALA A 229 -21.50 141.61 -58.75
C ALA A 229 -21.06 141.45 -60.23
N ILE A 230 -20.71 140.23 -60.67
CA ILE A 230 -20.32 139.97 -62.07
C ILE A 230 -21.46 140.25 -63.04
N LYS A 231 -22.69 139.89 -62.65
CA LYS A 231 -23.88 140.01 -63.51
C LYS A 231 -24.23 141.48 -63.80
N ILE A 232 -24.15 142.33 -62.78
CA ILE A 232 -24.43 143.77 -62.87
C ILE A 232 -23.41 144.49 -63.77
N GLY A 233 -22.13 144.10 -63.68
CA GLY A 233 -21.07 144.71 -64.50
C GLY A 233 -21.29 144.54 -66.01
N ARG A 234 -21.79 143.38 -66.44
CA ARG A 234 -21.99 143.11 -67.88
C ARG A 234 -23.11 143.92 -68.53
N SER A 235 -24.18 144.23 -67.81
CA SER A 235 -25.30 145.01 -68.39
C SER A 235 -24.91 146.47 -68.65
N MET A 236 -24.10 147.06 -67.76
CA MET A 236 -23.65 148.45 -67.89
C MET A 236 -22.70 148.67 -69.07
N ASP A 237 -21.85 147.68 -69.43
CA ASP A 237 -20.94 147.79 -70.57
C ASP A 237 -21.67 147.86 -71.92
N GLU A 238 -22.83 147.21 -72.05
CA GLU A 238 -23.62 147.21 -73.28
C GLU A 238 -24.31 148.57 -73.50
N GLU A 239 -24.83 149.18 -72.43
CA GLU A 239 -25.45 150.51 -72.47
C GLU A 239 -24.46 151.62 -72.86
N ILE A 240 -23.20 151.54 -72.42
CA ILE A 240 -22.17 152.51 -72.81
C ILE A 240 -21.92 152.47 -74.32
N ARG A 241 -21.97 151.27 -74.92
CA ARG A 241 -21.69 151.08 -76.35
C ARG A 241 -22.80 151.65 -77.23
N SER A 242 -24.07 151.49 -76.84
CA SER A 242 -25.22 151.98 -77.62
C SER A 242 -25.29 153.51 -77.67
N HIS A 243 -25.10 154.18 -76.53
CA HIS A 243 -25.13 155.65 -76.44
C HIS A 243 -23.99 156.32 -77.24
N SER A 244 -22.80 155.69 -77.35
CA SER A 244 -21.68 156.29 -78.09
C SER A 244 -21.94 156.37 -79.59
N VAL A 245 -22.62 155.37 -80.16
CA VAL A 245 -22.94 155.32 -81.59
C VAL A 245 -23.95 156.41 -81.97
N ALA A 246 -24.98 156.61 -81.14
CA ALA A 246 -26.00 157.63 -81.35
C ALA A 246 -25.42 159.08 -81.37
N LEU A 247 -24.43 159.38 -80.52
CA LEU A 247 -23.77 160.70 -80.50
C LEU A 247 -23.10 161.04 -81.83
N THR A 248 -22.41 160.07 -82.44
CA THR A 248 -21.75 160.26 -83.74
C THR A 248 -22.74 160.56 -84.87
N SER A 249 -23.92 159.94 -84.90
CA SER A 249 -24.91 160.19 -85.95
C SER A 249 -25.53 161.59 -85.86
N TYR A 250 -25.82 162.09 -84.66
CA TYR A 250 -26.36 163.44 -84.50
C TYR A 250 -25.37 164.53 -84.90
N LYS A 251 -24.07 164.33 -84.64
CA LYS A 251 -23.02 165.28 -85.01
C LYS A 251 -22.91 165.47 -86.53
N THR A 252 -22.88 164.38 -87.29
CA THR A 252 -22.73 164.43 -88.75
C THR A 252 -23.94 165.07 -89.44
N HIS A 253 -25.16 164.74 -89.00
CA HIS A 253 -26.39 165.32 -89.56
C HIS A 253 -26.53 166.82 -89.24
N GLY A 254 -26.12 167.26 -88.04
CA GLY A 254 -26.16 168.66 -87.64
C GLY A 254 -25.17 169.54 -88.43
N GLU A 255 -23.97 169.03 -88.71
CA GLU A 255 -22.97 169.75 -89.52
C GLU A 255 -23.42 169.96 -90.97
N ALA A 256 -24.09 168.97 -91.58
CA ALA A 256 -24.61 169.06 -92.94
C ALA A 256 -25.69 170.14 -93.08
N GLN A 257 -26.66 170.20 -92.15
CA GLN A 257 -27.70 171.23 -92.18
C GLN A 257 -27.14 172.64 -91.90
N ALA A 258 -26.08 172.76 -91.08
CA ALA A 258 -25.47 174.06 -90.76
C ALA A 258 -24.81 174.69 -91.99
N LYS A 259 -24.23 173.84 -92.85
CA LYS A 259 -23.60 174.25 -94.10
C LYS A 259 -24.63 174.69 -95.13
N ALA A 260 -25.72 173.93 -95.27
CA ALA A 260 -26.85 174.26 -96.15
C ALA A 260 -27.50 175.61 -95.78
N LEU A 261 -27.60 175.92 -94.48
CA LEU A 261 -28.11 177.22 -94.00
C LEU A 261 -27.21 178.39 -94.48
N LYS A 262 -25.89 178.26 -94.30
CA LYS A 262 -24.91 179.27 -94.73
C LYS A 262 -24.92 179.50 -96.23
N ASP A 263 -25.00 178.43 -97.04
CA ASP A 263 -25.02 178.54 -98.50
C ASP A 263 -26.30 179.24 -99.00
N MET A 264 -27.44 179.00 -98.36
CA MET A 264 -28.70 179.69 -98.68
C MET A 264 -28.69 181.16 -98.27
N GLU A 265 -28.14 181.49 -97.10
CA GLU A 265 -27.95 182.88 -96.66
C GLU A 265 -27.04 183.66 -97.62
N ALA A 266 -25.94 183.04 -98.06
CA ALA A 266 -25.02 183.66 -99.02
C ALA A 266 -25.70 183.95 -100.36
N ARG A 267 -26.49 183.01 -100.91
CA ARG A 267 -27.20 183.21 -102.18
C ARG A 267 -28.26 184.30 -102.11
N SER A 268 -28.95 184.45 -100.97
CA SER A 268 -29.92 185.52 -100.74
C SER A 268 -29.28 186.92 -100.82
N THR A 269 -28.02 187.09 -100.42
CA THR A 269 -27.38 188.41 -100.41
C THR A 269 -27.08 188.98 -101.80
N LEU A 270 -27.04 188.13 -102.85
CA LEU A 270 -26.80 188.61 -104.22
C LEU A 270 -27.88 189.59 -104.71
N ILE A 271 -29.08 189.54 -104.13
CA ILE A 271 -30.18 190.46 -104.45
C ILE A 271 -29.81 191.91 -104.15
N GLU A 272 -29.02 192.15 -103.10
CA GLU A 272 -28.73 193.50 -102.60
C GLU A 272 -27.62 194.21 -103.38
N ASN A 273 -26.88 193.50 -104.24
CA ASN A 273 -25.60 194.00 -104.78
C ASN A 273 -25.59 194.32 -106.28
N VAL A 274 -26.71 194.24 -107.00
CA VAL A 274 -26.70 194.38 -108.47
C VAL A 274 -27.13 195.81 -108.91
N PRO A 275 -26.51 196.41 -109.95
CA PRO A 275 -26.64 197.85 -110.26
C PRO A 275 -28.03 198.31 -110.75
N CYS A 276 -28.96 197.39 -110.96
CA CYS A 276 -30.34 197.67 -111.34
C CYS A 276 -31.34 197.61 -110.17
N HIS A 277 -30.92 197.29 -108.94
CA HIS A 277 -31.80 197.16 -107.77
C HIS A 277 -32.71 198.38 -107.57
N GLY A 278 -33.96 198.14 -107.17
CA GLY A 278 -34.95 199.18 -106.94
C GLY A 278 -35.63 199.66 -108.21
N THR A 279 -35.21 199.19 -109.39
CA THR A 279 -35.91 199.41 -110.67
C THR A 279 -36.75 198.19 -111.08
N ASP A 280 -37.76 198.42 -111.92
CA ASP A 280 -38.79 197.43 -112.32
C ASP A 280 -38.23 196.19 -113.06
N LEU A 281 -36.98 196.26 -113.52
CA LEU A 281 -36.23 195.14 -114.10
C LEU A 281 -35.86 194.06 -113.07
N GLN A 282 -35.83 194.36 -111.77
CA GLN A 282 -35.35 193.44 -110.74
C GLN A 282 -36.24 192.20 -110.57
N GLY A 283 -37.56 192.37 -110.61
CA GLY A 283 -38.50 191.25 -110.43
C GLY A 283 -38.56 190.28 -111.61
N ARG A 284 -38.22 190.72 -112.84
CA ARG A 284 -38.30 189.91 -114.07
C ARG A 284 -36.94 189.35 -114.51
N CYS A 285 -35.88 189.66 -113.78
CA CYS A 285 -34.54 189.18 -114.10
C CYS A 285 -34.38 187.72 -113.66
N GLN A 286 -34.32 186.81 -114.63
CA GLN A 286 -34.13 185.37 -114.41
C GLN A 286 -32.88 185.01 -113.60
N LEU A 287 -31.87 185.88 -113.53
CA LEU A 287 -30.62 185.63 -112.78
C LEU A 287 -30.75 185.75 -111.26
N LEU A 288 -31.85 186.32 -110.74
CA LEU A 288 -32.08 186.48 -109.29
C LEU A 288 -33.07 185.47 -108.70
N SER A 289 -33.64 184.59 -109.53
CA SER A 289 -34.57 183.50 -109.13
C SER A 289 -34.05 182.63 -107.99
N ASP A 290 -32.77 182.25 -108.06
CA ASP A 290 -32.15 181.40 -107.03
C ASP A 290 -32.03 182.10 -105.68
N ALA A 291 -31.85 183.42 -105.70
CA ALA A 291 -31.66 184.20 -104.49
C ALA A 291 -32.98 184.46 -103.74
N THR A 292 -34.10 184.59 -104.45
CA THR A 292 -35.42 184.74 -103.82
C THR A 292 -35.91 183.44 -103.19
N HIS A 293 -35.70 182.30 -103.85
CA HIS A 293 -36.05 180.98 -103.28
C HIS A 293 -35.22 180.63 -102.03
N ALA A 294 -33.95 181.03 -102.01
CA ALA A 294 -33.08 180.86 -100.84
C ALA A 294 -33.59 181.61 -99.60
N LYS A 295 -34.23 182.78 -99.76
CA LYS A 295 -34.74 183.57 -98.65
C LYS A 295 -35.95 182.94 -97.94
N GLU A 296 -36.79 182.19 -98.65
CA GLU A 296 -37.96 181.50 -98.08
C GLU A 296 -37.60 180.29 -97.20
N GLN A 297 -36.50 179.57 -97.50
CA GLN A 297 -36.17 178.31 -96.82
C GLN A 297 -35.37 178.45 -95.51
N ILE A 298 -34.69 179.59 -95.28
CA ILE A 298 -33.81 179.81 -94.13
C ILE A 298 -34.47 179.55 -92.75
N PRO A 299 -35.72 179.99 -92.46
CA PRO A 299 -36.33 179.79 -91.15
C PRO A 299 -36.49 178.31 -90.77
N HIS A 300 -36.83 177.46 -91.74
CA HIS A 300 -37.12 176.05 -91.49
C HIS A 300 -35.85 175.24 -91.17
N ILE A 301 -34.74 175.52 -91.87
CA ILE A 301 -33.45 174.86 -91.63
C ILE A 301 -32.92 175.23 -90.23
N ARG A 302 -33.16 176.46 -89.76
CA ARG A 302 -32.71 176.93 -88.44
C ARG A 302 -33.40 176.18 -87.28
N ILE A 303 -34.72 175.98 -87.37
CA ILE A 303 -35.49 175.21 -86.38
C ILE A 303 -35.03 173.76 -86.30
N SER A 304 -34.75 173.14 -87.44
CA SER A 304 -34.23 171.75 -87.49
C SER A 304 -32.88 171.62 -86.79
N LEU A 305 -32.03 172.64 -86.89
CA LEU A 305 -30.68 172.63 -86.35
C LEU A 305 -30.64 172.74 -84.83
N ASP A 306 -31.53 173.53 -84.24
CA ASP A 306 -31.61 173.67 -82.78
C ASP A 306 -32.13 172.39 -82.12
N LYS A 307 -33.11 171.70 -82.73
CA LYS A 307 -33.59 170.39 -82.27
C LYS A 307 -32.47 169.34 -82.23
N MET A 308 -31.62 169.28 -83.27
CA MET A 308 -30.48 168.36 -83.32
C MET A 308 -29.43 168.65 -82.23
N ARG A 309 -29.21 169.93 -81.89
CA ARG A 309 -28.26 170.33 -80.84
C ARG A 309 -28.73 169.97 -79.43
N GLU A 310 -30.04 169.90 -79.22
CA GLU A 310 -30.65 169.53 -77.94
C GLU A 310 -30.53 168.02 -77.69
N GLU A 311 -30.84 167.20 -78.70
CA GLU A 311 -30.68 165.73 -78.61
C GLU A 311 -29.21 165.31 -78.41
N TYR A 312 -28.25 165.98 -79.05
CA TYR A 312 -26.83 165.69 -78.85
C TYR A 312 -26.40 165.89 -77.38
N ARG A 313 -26.85 166.96 -76.72
CA ARG A 313 -26.54 167.22 -75.30
C ARG A 313 -27.15 166.17 -74.38
N ARG A 314 -28.39 165.74 -74.66
CA ARG A 314 -29.09 164.74 -73.85
C ARG A 314 -28.36 163.39 -73.87
N VAL A 315 -27.99 162.90 -75.06
CA VAL A 315 -27.30 161.61 -75.20
C VAL A 315 -25.88 161.64 -74.63
N SER A 316 -25.18 162.78 -74.73
CA SER A 316 -23.84 162.97 -74.13
C SER A 316 -23.86 162.84 -72.60
N GLY A 317 -24.84 163.44 -71.94
CA GLY A 317 -24.97 163.36 -70.48
C GLY A 317 -25.33 161.96 -69.97
N MET A 318 -26.08 161.17 -70.75
CA MET A 318 -26.39 159.77 -70.41
C MET A 318 -25.13 158.89 -70.46
N LEU A 319 -24.29 159.06 -71.48
CA LEU A 319 -23.06 158.27 -71.66
C LEU A 319 -22.06 158.45 -70.51
N GLU A 320 -21.85 159.68 -70.03
CA GLU A 320 -20.92 159.97 -68.94
C GLU A 320 -21.37 159.35 -67.61
N ASN A 321 -22.68 159.40 -67.31
CA ASN A 321 -23.23 158.78 -66.11
C ASN A 321 -23.06 157.26 -66.11
N THR A 322 -23.34 156.58 -67.23
CA THR A 322 -23.19 155.12 -67.30
C THR A 322 -21.73 154.69 -67.16
N ARG A 323 -20.77 155.45 -67.72
CA ARG A 323 -19.33 155.17 -67.57
C ARG A 323 -18.85 155.32 -66.13
N ALA A 324 -19.23 156.38 -65.44
CA ALA A 324 -18.84 156.62 -64.04
C ALA A 324 -19.35 155.54 -63.09
N ASN A 325 -20.52 154.95 -63.37
CA ASN A 325 -21.08 153.87 -62.55
C ASN A 325 -20.36 152.53 -62.78
N ARG A 326 -19.88 152.27 -64.01
CA ARG A 326 -19.15 151.03 -64.32
C ARG A 326 -17.79 150.95 -63.63
N GLU A 327 -17.08 152.07 -63.56
CA GLU A 327 -15.73 152.16 -62.99
C GLU A 327 -15.71 151.94 -61.47
N LYS A 328 -16.85 152.16 -60.79
CA LYS A 328 -16.99 151.91 -59.34
C LYS A 328 -17.19 150.44 -58.96
N LEU A 329 -17.45 149.54 -59.92
CA LEU A 329 -17.76 148.14 -59.64
C LEU A 329 -16.48 147.27 -59.63
N ALA A 330 -15.92 147.02 -58.45
CA ALA A 330 -14.75 146.15 -58.25
C ALA A 330 -15.14 144.68 -58.05
N LEU A 331 -14.39 143.75 -58.63
CA LEU A 331 -14.60 142.30 -58.56
C LEU A 331 -13.35 141.64 -57.95
N ASP A 332 -13.42 141.17 -56.70
CA ASP A 332 -12.32 140.45 -56.00
C ASP A 332 -12.82 139.12 -55.40
N ASP A 333 -12.08 138.03 -55.63
CA ASP A 333 -12.39 136.61 -55.30
C ASP A 333 -11.57 136.09 -54.09
N SER A 334 -10.81 136.97 -53.44
CA SER A 334 -9.85 136.62 -52.38
C SER A 334 -10.49 136.05 -51.11
N THR A 335 -11.71 136.48 -50.76
CA THR A 335 -12.43 136.08 -49.54
C THR A 335 -12.98 134.66 -49.61
N VAL A 336 -13.42 134.20 -50.80
CA VAL A 336 -13.97 132.86 -51.00
C VAL A 336 -12.89 131.79 -50.78
N LYS A 337 -11.69 131.99 -51.34
CA LYS A 337 -10.58 131.03 -51.23
C LYS A 337 -10.02 130.90 -49.81
N ALA A 338 -10.00 132.01 -49.05
CA ALA A 338 -9.53 132.00 -47.67
C ALA A 338 -10.46 131.22 -46.72
N ASN A 339 -11.77 131.23 -46.98
CA ASN A 339 -12.72 130.50 -46.14
C ASN A 339 -12.72 128.99 -46.44
N GLN A 340 -12.53 128.58 -47.69
CA GLN A 340 -12.45 127.16 -48.07
C GLN A 340 -11.27 126.40 -47.45
N SER A 341 -10.11 127.02 -47.30
CA SER A 341 -8.93 126.39 -46.68
C SER A 341 -9.07 126.18 -45.17
N ARG A 342 -9.88 127.00 -44.49
CA ARG A 342 -10.16 126.84 -43.05
C ARG A 342 -11.05 125.63 -42.76
N VAL A 343 -12.02 125.36 -43.63
CA VAL A 343 -12.94 124.21 -43.50
C VAL A 343 -12.18 122.89 -43.58
N THR A 344 -11.26 122.74 -44.54
CA THR A 344 -10.49 121.49 -44.72
C THR A 344 -9.52 121.20 -43.58
N ALA A 345 -8.92 122.23 -42.97
CA ALA A 345 -8.04 122.08 -41.81
C ALA A 345 -8.80 121.55 -40.58
N ILE A 346 -9.98 122.10 -40.29
CA ILE A 346 -10.80 121.69 -39.14
C ILE A 346 -11.30 120.24 -39.30
N GLN A 347 -11.66 119.81 -40.51
CA GLN A 347 -12.11 118.43 -40.78
C GLN A 347 -11.03 117.36 -40.53
N ALA A 348 -9.75 117.66 -40.79
CA ALA A 348 -8.65 116.73 -40.56
C ALA A 348 -8.38 116.50 -39.06
N GLU A 349 -8.50 117.56 -38.26
CA GLU A 349 -8.27 117.52 -36.80
C GLU A 349 -9.39 116.81 -36.03
N ILE A 350 -10.61 116.81 -36.56
CA ILE A 350 -11.73 116.02 -36.00
C ILE A 350 -11.49 114.51 -36.15
N ARG A 351 -11.05 114.03 -37.31
CA ARG A 351 -10.86 112.58 -37.55
C ARG A 351 -9.79 111.94 -36.65
N SER A 352 -8.73 112.67 -36.32
CA SER A 352 -7.67 112.13 -35.46
C SER A 352 -8.14 111.99 -34.00
N LEU A 353 -9.01 112.89 -33.53
CA LEU A 353 -9.53 112.87 -32.16
C LEU A 353 -10.68 111.87 -31.96
N GLU A 354 -11.43 111.51 -33.01
CA GLU A 354 -12.53 110.53 -32.93
C GLU A 354 -12.04 109.14 -32.52
N THR A 355 -10.87 108.70 -33.01
CA THR A 355 -10.27 107.39 -32.65
C THR A 355 -9.91 107.27 -31.16
N LEU A 356 -9.60 108.39 -30.50
CA LEU A 356 -9.34 108.46 -29.07
C LEU A 356 -10.64 108.56 -28.25
N ALA A 357 -11.68 109.19 -28.79
CA ALA A 357 -12.96 109.39 -28.10
C ALA A 357 -13.79 108.09 -27.98
N ASP A 358 -13.69 107.18 -28.94
CA ASP A 358 -14.40 105.87 -28.92
C ASP A 358 -13.98 104.97 -27.74
N GLN A 359 -12.81 105.20 -27.14
CA GLN A 359 -12.34 104.47 -25.96
C GLN A 359 -13.00 104.94 -24.65
N SER A 360 -13.81 106.00 -24.68
CA SER A 360 -14.42 106.58 -23.47
C SER A 360 -15.50 105.70 -22.82
N SER A 361 -16.25 104.92 -23.59
CA SER A 361 -17.26 103.99 -23.06
C SER A 361 -16.63 102.79 -22.34
N ALA A 362 -15.42 102.39 -22.73
CA ALA A 362 -14.65 101.35 -22.04
C ALA A 362 -14.09 101.85 -20.68
N LEU A 363 -13.95 103.17 -20.50
CA LEU A 363 -13.33 103.75 -19.31
C LEU A 363 -14.31 103.89 -18.12
N GLU A 364 -15.62 104.02 -18.38
CA GLU A 364 -16.65 104.14 -17.35
C GLU A 364 -16.80 102.86 -16.50
N ASN A 365 -16.61 101.68 -17.10
CA ASN A 365 -16.71 100.38 -16.41
C ASN A 365 -15.36 99.83 -15.93
N ALA A 366 -14.24 100.44 -16.35
CA ALA A 366 -12.90 99.92 -16.09
C ALA A 366 -12.56 99.82 -14.59
N SER A 367 -13.01 100.77 -13.76
CA SER A 367 -12.72 100.78 -12.31
C SER A 367 -13.41 99.64 -11.56
N GLN A 368 -14.71 99.41 -11.82
CA GLN A 368 -15.45 98.29 -11.23
C GLN A 368 -14.95 96.93 -11.72
N GLU A 369 -14.55 96.83 -12.98
CA GLU A 369 -13.91 95.61 -13.49
C GLU A 369 -12.55 95.35 -12.82
N LEU A 370 -11.75 96.39 -12.57
CA LEU A 370 -10.46 96.27 -11.88
C LEU A 370 -10.62 95.73 -10.45
N ASP A 371 -11.59 96.24 -9.70
CA ASP A 371 -11.90 95.75 -8.34
C ASP A 371 -12.39 94.31 -8.34
N ASN A 372 -13.22 93.92 -9.31
CA ASN A 372 -13.70 92.54 -9.45
C ASN A 372 -12.55 91.58 -9.78
N TRP A 373 -11.66 91.94 -10.70
CA TRP A 373 -10.50 91.10 -11.04
C TRP A 373 -9.48 91.03 -9.90
N ASN A 374 -9.32 92.10 -9.12
CA ASN A 374 -8.48 92.08 -7.90
C ASN A 374 -9.00 91.09 -6.85
N LYS A 375 -10.32 91.03 -6.63
CA LYS A 375 -10.92 90.03 -5.73
C LYS A 375 -10.72 88.61 -6.24
N VAL A 376 -10.92 88.38 -7.55
CA VAL A 376 -10.67 87.08 -8.18
C VAL A 376 -9.20 86.65 -8.02
N LEU A 377 -8.26 87.60 -8.10
CA LEU A 377 -6.83 87.33 -7.89
C LEU A 377 -6.54 86.92 -6.44
N GLU A 378 -7.11 87.64 -5.47
CA GLU A 378 -6.93 87.36 -4.03
C GLU A 378 -7.52 85.99 -3.67
N ASP A 379 -8.75 85.70 -4.09
CA ASP A 379 -9.41 84.42 -3.82
C ASP A 379 -8.66 83.25 -4.46
N ALA A 380 -8.24 83.38 -5.72
CA ALA A 380 -7.47 82.34 -6.39
C ALA A 380 -6.08 82.12 -5.76
N SER A 381 -5.45 83.16 -5.21
CA SER A 381 -4.16 83.04 -4.50
C SER A 381 -4.30 82.28 -3.17
N LYS A 382 -5.34 82.57 -2.38
CA LYS A 382 -5.66 81.83 -1.14
C LYS A 382 -5.99 80.37 -1.42
N GLU A 383 -6.70 80.11 -2.52
CA GLU A 383 -7.02 78.75 -2.96
C GLU A 383 -5.78 77.93 -3.32
N ILE A 384 -4.76 78.58 -3.92
CA ILE A 384 -3.46 77.94 -4.22
C ILE A 384 -2.71 77.62 -2.93
N GLU A 385 -2.62 78.56 -1.99
CA GLU A 385 -1.93 78.34 -0.70
C GLU A 385 -2.56 77.20 0.11
N LEU A 386 -3.89 77.16 0.19
CA LEU A 386 -4.61 76.09 0.89
C LEU A 386 -4.35 74.71 0.26
N ARG A 387 -4.42 74.61 -1.08
CA ARG A 387 -4.17 73.36 -1.79
C ARG A 387 -2.72 72.90 -1.70
N GLN A 388 -1.76 73.84 -1.63
CA GLN A 388 -0.35 73.52 -1.40
C GLN A 388 -0.12 72.93 -0.01
N GLN A 389 -0.79 73.46 1.03
CA GLN A 389 -0.74 72.88 2.37
C GLN A 389 -1.36 71.48 2.41
N GLN A 390 -2.52 71.27 1.79
CA GLN A 390 -3.15 69.95 1.70
C GLN A 390 -2.27 68.91 1.01
N LEU A 391 -1.50 69.33 0.00
CA LEU A 391 -0.57 68.45 -0.71
C LEU A 391 0.56 67.96 0.21
N LEU A 392 1.14 68.87 1.02
CA LEU A 392 2.16 68.53 2.01
C LEU A 392 1.62 67.59 3.10
N ASP A 393 0.38 67.81 3.56
CA ASP A 393 -0.25 66.97 4.58
C ASP A 393 -0.50 65.55 4.07
N ILE A 394 -0.93 65.39 2.81
CA ILE A 394 -1.15 64.07 2.19
C ILE A 394 0.17 63.32 1.99
N GLU A 395 1.23 64.00 1.50
CA GLU A 395 2.57 63.40 1.36
C GLU A 395 3.13 62.96 2.73
N LYS A 396 2.89 63.75 3.79
CA LYS A 396 3.28 63.39 5.15
C LYS A 396 2.49 62.19 5.68
N GLN A 397 1.16 62.15 5.52
CA GLN A 397 0.34 61.03 5.97
C GLN A 397 0.68 59.72 5.24
N ALA A 398 0.98 59.80 3.94
CA ALA A 398 1.37 58.63 3.15
C ALA A 398 2.73 58.07 3.57
N SER A 399 3.73 58.94 3.77
CA SER A 399 5.06 58.53 4.25
C SER A 399 5.03 57.93 5.66
N GLU A 400 4.26 58.53 6.59
CA GLU A 400 4.05 57.97 7.93
C GLU A 400 3.28 56.63 7.90
N GLY A 401 2.32 56.46 6.99
CA GLY A 401 1.59 55.21 6.81
C GLY A 401 2.47 54.09 6.25
N ILE A 402 3.34 54.40 5.28
CA ILE A 402 4.31 53.45 4.71
C ILE A 402 5.35 53.04 5.75
N ALA A 403 5.85 54.00 6.54
CA ALA A 403 6.82 53.74 7.61
C ALA A 403 6.25 52.83 8.70
N ARG A 404 5.03 53.11 9.18
CA ARG A 404 4.32 52.26 10.16
C ARG A 404 4.12 50.83 9.65
N ALA A 405 3.67 50.67 8.40
CA ALA A 405 3.55 49.36 7.78
C ALA A 405 4.90 48.62 7.68
N GLY A 406 5.99 49.36 7.42
CA GLY A 406 7.35 48.81 7.42
C GLY A 406 7.82 48.33 8.81
N GLU A 407 7.62 49.16 9.84
CA GLU A 407 7.97 48.81 11.23
C GLU A 407 7.15 47.62 11.75
N GLU A 408 5.85 47.55 11.45
CA GLU A 408 5.01 46.39 11.77
C GLU A 408 5.57 45.10 11.14
N LEU A 409 5.97 45.17 9.86
CA LEU A 409 6.56 44.03 9.16
C LEU A 409 7.92 43.62 9.73
N GLU A 410 8.77 44.56 10.12
CA GLU A 410 10.06 44.27 10.76
C GLU A 410 9.88 43.61 12.13
N ASN A 411 8.95 44.11 12.94
CA ASN A 411 8.61 43.50 14.22
C ASN A 411 8.06 42.07 14.06
N GLU A 412 7.14 41.87 13.11
CA GLU A 412 6.61 40.54 12.79
C GLU A 412 7.70 39.61 12.24
N SER A 413 8.61 40.12 11.40
CA SER A 413 9.76 39.37 10.89
C SER A 413 10.66 38.88 12.02
N ALA A 414 10.96 39.73 13.00
CA ALA A 414 11.77 39.36 14.16
C ALA A 414 11.09 38.27 15.01
N ILE A 415 9.77 38.37 15.24
CA ILE A 415 9.00 37.38 15.99
C ILE A 415 8.98 36.03 15.25
N HIS A 416 8.65 36.04 13.95
CA HIS A 416 8.62 34.82 13.14
C HIS A 416 10.01 34.20 12.96
N ALA A 417 11.06 35.00 12.78
CA ALA A 417 12.43 34.51 12.72
C ALA A 417 12.85 33.82 14.02
N LYS A 418 12.50 34.40 15.17
CA LYS A 418 12.76 33.79 16.49
C LYS A 418 11.99 32.48 16.66
N SER A 419 10.71 32.44 16.31
CA SER A 419 9.90 31.21 16.38
C SER A 419 10.42 30.12 15.44
N ILE A 420 10.83 30.46 14.21
CA ILE A 420 11.45 29.52 13.28
C ILE A 420 12.78 29.00 13.84
N GLN A 421 13.59 29.86 14.47
CA GLN A 421 14.84 29.45 15.10
C GLN A 421 14.60 28.49 16.27
N GLU A 422 13.66 28.79 17.16
CA GLU A 422 13.29 27.90 18.28
C GLU A 422 12.80 26.52 17.79
N LEU A 423 12.00 26.50 16.71
CA LEU A 423 11.56 25.26 16.08
C LEU A 423 12.71 24.51 15.38
N ALA A 424 13.64 25.22 14.76
CA ALA A 424 14.83 24.63 14.12
C ALA A 424 15.81 24.06 15.16
N ASP A 425 15.98 24.73 16.30
CA ASP A 425 16.77 24.24 17.42
C ASP A 425 16.12 22.97 18.02
N ALA A 426 14.80 22.97 18.19
CA ALA A 426 14.06 21.76 18.58
C ALA A 426 14.20 20.62 17.55
N LEU A 427 14.24 20.94 16.25
CA LEU A 427 14.43 19.96 15.19
C LEU A 427 15.83 19.34 15.20
N SER A 428 16.87 20.15 15.44
CA SER A 428 18.26 19.69 15.48
C SER A 428 18.55 18.78 16.67
N SER A 429 17.83 18.96 17.79
CA SER A 429 17.94 18.09 18.97
C SER A 429 17.36 16.67 18.78
N CYS A 430 16.60 16.44 17.71
CA CYS A 430 15.99 15.14 17.39
C CYS A 430 16.94 14.27 16.54
N GLU A 431 17.89 13.59 17.18
CA GLU A 431 18.70 12.55 16.54
C GLU A 431 17.91 11.25 16.40
N ILE A 432 17.90 10.66 15.20
CA ILE A 432 17.19 9.41 14.91
C ILE A 432 18.24 8.31 14.68
N PRO A 433 18.32 7.29 15.54
CA PRO A 433 19.18 6.12 15.33
C PRO A 433 18.84 5.37 14.03
N GLU A 434 19.86 4.86 13.35
CA GLU A 434 19.69 4.08 12.11
C GLU A 434 19.23 2.63 12.36
N ASN A 435 18.31 2.16 11.50
CA ASN A 435 17.97 0.75 11.26
C ASN A 435 17.54 -0.15 12.45
N LEU A 436 16.82 0.38 13.43
CA LEU A 436 16.19 -0.44 14.48
C LEU A 436 15.12 -1.42 13.96
N GLU A 437 14.49 -1.14 12.81
CA GLU A 437 13.46 -2.00 12.21
C GLU A 437 14.02 -3.37 11.81
N GLY A 438 15.18 -3.38 11.16
CA GLY A 438 15.86 -4.63 10.79
C GLY A 438 16.33 -5.44 12.00
N GLU A 439 16.72 -4.78 13.09
CA GLU A 439 17.10 -5.45 14.34
C GLU A 439 15.90 -6.07 15.06
N VAL A 440 14.77 -5.36 15.12
CA VAL A 440 13.51 -5.89 15.66
C VAL A 440 13.06 -7.12 14.88
N ALA A 441 13.08 -7.06 13.54
CA ALA A 441 12.70 -8.19 12.69
C ALA A 441 13.60 -9.41 12.90
N LYS A 442 14.93 -9.23 12.97
CA LYS A 442 15.89 -10.31 13.24
C LYS A 442 15.67 -10.94 14.62
N LYS A 443 15.40 -10.14 15.65
CA LYS A 443 15.11 -10.69 17.00
C LYS A 443 13.77 -11.40 17.07
N GLN A 444 12.76 -10.94 16.35
CA GLN A 444 11.48 -11.65 16.25
C GLN A 444 11.61 -13.01 15.55
N THR A 445 12.43 -13.10 14.50
CA THR A 445 12.69 -14.41 13.85
C THR A 445 13.50 -15.34 14.75
N GLU A 446 14.45 -14.83 15.52
CA GLU A 446 15.18 -15.61 16.54
C GLU A 446 14.24 -16.16 17.62
N VAL A 447 13.33 -15.34 18.15
CA VAL A 447 12.28 -15.79 19.09
C VAL A 447 11.41 -16.89 18.47
N GLY A 448 11.01 -16.74 17.21
CA GLY A 448 10.25 -17.76 16.49
C GLY A 448 11.03 -19.07 16.30
N TYR A 449 12.33 -18.99 16.01
CA TYR A 449 13.20 -20.15 15.85
C TYR A 449 13.41 -20.92 17.16
N ILE A 450 13.68 -20.22 18.27
CA ILE A 450 13.79 -20.87 19.58
C ILE A 450 12.45 -21.51 19.98
N GLY A 451 11.34 -20.83 19.70
CA GLY A 451 9.99 -21.36 19.93
C GLY A 451 9.72 -22.67 19.16
N SER A 452 10.18 -22.79 17.91
CA SER A 452 10.02 -24.03 17.14
C SER A 452 10.91 -25.16 17.68
N GLN A 453 12.12 -24.86 18.15
CA GLN A 453 13.00 -25.85 18.81
C GLN A 453 12.36 -26.41 20.09
N ILE A 454 11.72 -25.55 20.91
CA ILE A 454 10.99 -26.00 22.09
C ILE A 454 9.83 -26.92 21.69
N ALA A 455 9.07 -26.58 20.64
CA ALA A 455 7.97 -27.42 20.16
C ALA A 455 8.43 -28.82 19.70
N ILE A 456 9.60 -28.91 19.05
CA ILE A 456 10.23 -30.19 18.67
C ILE A 456 10.59 -30.99 19.93
N LEU A 457 11.26 -30.35 20.90
CA LEU A 457 11.63 -30.99 22.16
C LEU A 457 10.42 -31.45 22.98
N ASP A 458 9.32 -30.69 22.97
CA ASP A 458 8.05 -31.09 23.60
C ASP A 458 7.48 -32.35 22.94
N GLY A 459 7.58 -32.46 21.61
CA GLY A 459 7.24 -33.68 20.86
C GLY A 459 8.10 -34.87 21.28
N ASP A 460 9.42 -34.70 21.33
CA ASP A 460 10.37 -35.75 21.76
C ASP A 460 10.12 -36.20 23.22
N ILE A 461 9.77 -35.26 24.12
CA ILE A 461 9.44 -35.57 25.52
C ILE A 461 8.15 -36.39 25.61
N LEU A 462 7.14 -36.04 24.80
CA LEU A 462 5.89 -36.78 24.75
C LEU A 462 6.14 -38.21 24.26
N GLU A 463 6.84 -38.37 23.13
CA GLU A 463 7.21 -39.68 22.59
C GLU A 463 7.99 -40.52 23.61
N ALA A 464 9.03 -39.94 24.22
CA ALA A 464 9.82 -40.64 25.22
C ALA A 464 9.00 -41.03 26.45
N THR A 465 8.02 -40.20 26.86
CA THR A 465 7.14 -40.51 27.99
C THR A 465 6.17 -41.64 27.66
N GLU A 466 5.57 -41.63 26.48
CA GLU A 466 4.68 -42.70 26.02
C GLU A 466 5.41 -44.03 25.87
N MET A 467 6.60 -44.02 25.25
CA MET A 467 7.40 -45.23 25.06
C MET A 467 7.90 -45.78 26.39
N HIS A 468 8.37 -44.92 27.30
CA HIS A 468 8.73 -45.32 28.66
C HIS A 468 7.56 -45.98 29.41
N ALA A 469 6.37 -45.38 29.34
CA ALA A 469 5.18 -45.94 29.97
C ALA A 469 4.78 -47.29 29.38
N LYS A 470 4.86 -47.46 28.05
CA LYS A 470 4.62 -48.74 27.38
C LYS A 470 5.62 -49.82 27.81
N CYS A 471 6.92 -49.49 27.87
CA CYS A 471 7.94 -50.44 28.32
C CYS A 471 7.71 -50.87 29.78
N ILE A 472 7.38 -49.92 30.67
CA ILE A 472 7.05 -50.24 32.08
C ILE A 472 5.80 -51.12 32.18
N ALA A 473 4.73 -50.79 31.45
CA ALA A 473 3.50 -51.59 31.48
C ALA A 473 3.74 -53.03 30.98
N ASN A 474 4.52 -53.19 29.91
CA ASN A 474 4.92 -54.50 29.41
C ASN A 474 5.80 -55.25 30.42
N ALA A 475 6.75 -54.56 31.05
CA ALA A 475 7.60 -55.14 32.10
C ALA A 475 6.76 -55.64 33.28
N GLN A 476 5.79 -54.85 33.77
CA GLN A 476 4.88 -55.25 34.85
C GLN A 476 4.07 -56.50 34.49
N HIS A 477 3.54 -56.59 33.26
CA HIS A 477 2.80 -57.77 32.83
C HIS A 477 3.67 -59.04 32.77
N VAL A 478 4.93 -58.88 32.36
CA VAL A 478 5.91 -59.97 32.35
C VAL A 478 6.31 -60.35 33.78
N GLU A 479 6.51 -59.39 34.69
CA GLU A 479 6.78 -59.64 36.12
C GLU A 479 5.66 -60.42 36.79
N GLU A 480 4.40 -60.05 36.54
CA GLU A 480 3.23 -60.79 37.03
C GLU A 480 3.27 -62.25 36.58
N THR A 481 3.64 -62.49 35.32
CA THR A 481 3.76 -63.85 34.78
C THR A 481 4.93 -64.61 35.42
N LEU A 482 6.07 -63.94 35.62
CA LEU A 482 7.27 -64.50 36.27
C LEU A 482 7.07 -64.80 37.76
N SER A 483 6.09 -64.19 38.42
CA SER A 483 5.77 -64.52 39.81
C SER A 483 5.41 -66.01 40.01
N THR A 484 4.98 -66.70 38.95
CA THR A 484 4.66 -68.13 38.93
C THR A 484 5.85 -69.05 38.58
N GLU A 485 7.00 -68.48 38.21
CA GLU A 485 8.24 -69.22 37.91
C GLU A 485 8.72 -70.11 39.07
N PRO A 486 8.81 -69.63 40.34
CA PRO A 486 9.30 -70.48 41.43
C PRO A 486 8.39 -71.69 41.68
N GLU A 487 7.07 -71.52 41.57
CA GLU A 487 6.10 -72.59 41.74
C GLU A 487 6.22 -73.63 40.62
N THR A 488 6.34 -73.17 39.37
CA THR A 488 6.50 -74.02 38.19
C THR A 488 7.81 -74.80 38.24
N LYS A 489 8.91 -74.13 38.64
CA LYS A 489 10.23 -74.76 38.81
C LYS A 489 10.22 -75.82 39.90
N ALA A 490 9.58 -75.54 41.04
CA ALA A 490 9.41 -76.52 42.12
C ALA A 490 8.58 -77.73 41.65
N LEU A 491 7.50 -77.49 40.90
CA LEU A 491 6.65 -78.56 40.37
C LEU A 491 7.41 -79.42 39.34
N VAL A 492 8.18 -78.83 38.43
CA VAL A 492 9.02 -79.56 37.47
C VAL A 492 10.07 -80.41 38.18
N ALA A 493 10.72 -79.89 39.22
CA ALA A 493 11.69 -80.64 40.02
C ALA A 493 11.03 -81.84 40.73
N LEU A 494 9.84 -81.64 41.32
CA LEU A 494 9.07 -82.69 41.96
C LEU A 494 8.63 -83.77 40.96
N LEU A 495 8.02 -83.38 39.85
CA LEU A 495 7.58 -84.31 38.80
C LEU A 495 8.75 -85.06 38.16
N SER A 496 9.91 -84.42 38.00
CA SER A 496 11.12 -85.07 37.51
C SER A 496 11.66 -86.12 38.49
N ASN A 497 11.63 -85.83 39.79
CA ASN A 497 12.07 -86.78 40.82
C ASN A 497 11.10 -87.97 40.93
N GLU A 498 9.79 -87.70 40.97
CA GLU A 498 8.75 -88.74 40.91
C GLU A 498 8.89 -89.59 39.65
N LEU A 499 9.05 -88.97 38.47
CA LEU A 499 9.25 -89.71 37.22
C LEU A 499 10.48 -90.62 37.31
N ALA A 500 11.60 -90.15 37.88
CA ALA A 500 12.81 -90.96 38.05
C ALA A 500 12.56 -92.17 38.98
N GLN A 501 11.89 -91.96 40.11
CA GLN A 501 11.55 -93.02 41.06
C GLN A 501 10.58 -94.04 40.46
N TRP A 502 9.49 -93.60 39.83
CA TRP A 502 8.53 -94.48 39.19
C TRP A 502 9.09 -95.21 37.97
N SER A 503 9.99 -94.57 37.20
CA SER A 503 10.70 -95.25 36.11
C SER A 503 11.66 -96.33 36.63
N LEU A 504 12.31 -96.08 37.76
CA LEU A 504 13.14 -97.09 38.43
C LEU A 504 12.27 -98.26 38.90
N LEU A 505 11.13 -98.01 39.56
CA LEU A 505 10.19 -99.05 39.98
C LEU A 505 9.61 -99.82 38.80
N GLN A 506 9.25 -99.14 37.71
CA GLN A 506 8.79 -99.77 36.47
C GLN A 506 9.84 -100.73 35.92
N LYS A 507 11.12 -100.33 35.90
CA LYS A 507 12.23 -101.18 35.45
C LYS A 507 12.47 -102.34 36.42
N ALA A 508 12.52 -102.07 37.72
CA ALA A 508 12.78 -103.05 38.77
C ALA A 508 11.69 -104.12 38.84
N PHE A 509 10.42 -103.78 38.68
CA PHE A 509 9.30 -104.72 38.68
C PHE A 509 8.97 -105.28 37.29
N GLY A 510 9.73 -104.91 36.26
CA GLY A 510 9.60 -105.44 34.91
C GLY A 510 10.16 -106.86 34.76
N ASN A 511 9.97 -107.43 33.57
CA ASN A 511 10.39 -108.80 33.25
C ASN A 511 11.93 -108.99 33.29
N ASP A 512 12.70 -107.92 33.17
CA ASP A 512 14.17 -107.91 33.16
C ASP A 512 14.73 -107.31 34.48
N GLY A 513 13.89 -107.20 35.51
CA GLY A 513 14.26 -106.70 36.83
C GLY A 513 14.27 -107.82 37.89
N ILE A 514 13.59 -107.57 39.01
CA ILE A 514 13.45 -108.51 40.14
C ILE A 514 12.91 -109.86 39.66
N ILE A 515 12.04 -109.88 38.65
CA ILE A 515 11.50 -111.13 38.09
C ILE A 515 12.62 -111.98 37.49
N ALA A 516 13.50 -111.39 36.66
CA ALA A 516 14.65 -112.10 36.09
C ALA A 516 15.62 -112.57 37.18
N LEU A 517 15.94 -111.71 38.14
CA LEU A 517 16.82 -112.05 39.27
C LEU A 517 16.26 -113.19 40.14
N SER A 518 14.93 -113.21 40.36
CA SER A 518 14.28 -114.27 41.15
C SER A 518 14.26 -115.61 40.40
N ILE A 519 14.14 -115.57 39.06
CA ILE A 519 14.27 -116.77 38.22
C ILE A 519 15.71 -117.29 38.24
N ASP A 520 16.71 -116.39 38.21
CA ASP A 520 18.12 -116.72 38.31
C ASP A 520 18.46 -117.39 39.66
N ASP A 521 17.93 -116.86 40.76
CA ASP A 521 18.09 -117.43 42.11
C ASP A 521 17.44 -118.83 42.25
N ALA A 522 16.29 -119.04 41.59
CA ALA A 522 15.62 -120.34 41.58
C ALA A 522 16.31 -121.39 40.68
N GLY A 523 17.09 -120.95 39.69
CA GLY A 523 17.72 -121.80 38.66
C GLY A 523 18.61 -122.91 39.21
N PRO A 524 19.57 -122.63 40.12
CA PRO A 524 20.44 -123.64 40.73
C PRO A 524 19.65 -124.71 41.52
N THR A 525 18.65 -124.30 42.28
CA THR A 525 17.82 -125.22 43.08
C THR A 525 16.98 -126.14 42.19
N LEU A 526 16.34 -125.59 41.16
CA LEU A 526 15.62 -126.37 40.14
C LEU A 526 16.55 -127.34 39.40
N THR A 527 17.77 -126.90 39.08
CA THR A 527 18.80 -127.74 38.46
C THR A 527 19.19 -128.89 39.38
N SER A 528 19.38 -128.64 40.69
CA SER A 528 19.69 -129.67 41.68
C SER A 528 18.59 -130.73 41.74
N TYR A 529 17.33 -130.35 41.95
CA TYR A 529 16.23 -131.31 41.98
C TYR A 529 16.10 -132.10 40.68
N THR A 530 16.29 -131.45 39.53
CA THR A 530 16.25 -132.14 38.23
C THR A 530 17.34 -133.20 38.14
N ASN A 531 18.56 -132.87 38.58
CA ASN A 531 19.69 -133.80 38.57
C ASN A 531 19.56 -134.91 39.61
N ASP A 532 19.01 -134.65 40.80
CA ASP A 532 18.72 -135.67 41.81
C ASP A 532 17.71 -136.69 41.27
N LEU A 533 16.64 -136.21 40.62
CA LEU A 533 15.67 -137.06 39.95
C LEU A 533 16.31 -137.86 38.82
N LEU A 534 17.07 -137.23 37.92
CA LEU A 534 17.75 -137.93 36.82
C LEU A 534 18.75 -138.97 37.31
N MET A 535 19.49 -138.69 38.39
CA MET A 535 20.42 -139.63 39.02
C MET A 535 19.71 -140.89 39.50
N SER A 536 18.52 -140.74 40.10
CA SER A 536 17.73 -141.88 40.59
C SER A 536 17.22 -142.81 39.48
N CYS A 537 17.08 -142.30 38.25
CA CYS A 537 16.51 -143.06 37.14
C CYS A 537 17.56 -143.55 36.16
N TYR A 538 18.43 -142.65 35.70
CA TYR A 538 19.36 -142.86 34.58
C TYR A 538 20.83 -142.92 35.03
N GLY A 539 21.07 -142.82 36.35
CA GLY A 539 22.41 -142.74 36.90
C GLY A 539 23.16 -141.48 36.45
N PRO A 540 24.50 -141.52 36.41
CA PRO A 540 25.33 -140.33 36.18
C PRO A 540 25.37 -139.85 34.72
N ARG A 541 24.57 -140.45 33.81
CA ARG A 541 24.70 -140.21 32.38
C ARG A 541 24.21 -138.83 31.94
N PHE A 542 23.06 -138.37 32.44
CA PHE A 542 22.55 -137.04 32.09
C PHE A 542 22.72 -136.07 33.24
N THR A 543 23.28 -134.91 32.95
CA THR A 543 23.30 -133.77 33.87
C THR A 543 22.68 -132.57 33.18
N VAL A 544 21.63 -132.03 33.79
CA VAL A 544 20.93 -130.83 33.33
C VAL A 544 21.56 -129.60 33.98
N SER A 545 21.61 -128.52 33.23
CA SER A 545 21.92 -127.17 33.71
C SER A 545 20.92 -126.20 33.10
N ILE A 546 20.21 -125.47 33.96
CA ILE A 546 19.32 -124.38 33.55
C ILE A 546 20.18 -123.13 33.40
N GLN A 547 20.20 -122.55 32.20
CA GLN A 547 20.91 -121.31 31.91
C GLN A 547 19.90 -120.19 31.67
N THR A 548 20.00 -119.15 32.49
CA THR A 548 19.20 -117.92 32.44
C THR A 548 19.80 -116.85 31.52
N GLN A 549 20.91 -117.18 30.84
CA GLN A 549 21.58 -116.34 29.85
C GLN A 549 21.81 -117.16 28.58
N VAL A 550 21.36 -116.62 27.45
CA VAL A 550 21.52 -117.22 26.12
C VAL A 550 22.36 -116.29 25.27
N GLN A 551 23.34 -116.85 24.56
CA GLN A 551 24.16 -116.09 23.61
C GLN A 551 23.35 -115.79 22.35
N THR A 552 23.33 -114.52 21.96
CA THR A 552 22.75 -114.12 20.67
C THR A 552 23.66 -114.51 19.51
N ALA A 553 23.13 -114.53 18.28
CA ALA A 553 23.91 -114.76 17.06
C ALA A 553 25.08 -113.76 16.87
N LYS A 554 25.10 -112.65 17.63
CA LYS A 554 26.18 -111.64 17.67
C LYS A 554 27.20 -111.86 18.80
N GLY A 555 27.07 -112.92 19.61
CA GLY A 555 27.95 -113.22 20.74
C GLY A 555 27.66 -112.44 22.02
N GLU A 556 26.66 -111.55 22.03
CA GLU A 556 26.22 -110.85 23.24
C GLU A 556 25.36 -111.79 24.10
N ALA A 557 25.70 -111.91 25.39
CA ALA A 557 24.87 -112.59 26.37
C ALA A 557 23.58 -111.77 26.60
N ARG A 558 22.43 -112.38 26.34
CA ARG A 558 21.12 -111.82 26.70
C ARG A 558 20.48 -112.70 27.75
N GLU A 559 19.67 -112.10 28.60
CA GLU A 559 18.78 -112.87 29.46
C GLU A 559 17.85 -113.74 28.60
N GLY A 560 17.81 -115.04 28.90
CA GLY A 560 17.00 -116.03 28.20
C GLY A 560 16.78 -117.24 29.09
N PHE A 561 16.09 -118.27 28.62
CA PHE A 561 15.95 -119.51 29.37
C PHE A 561 16.27 -120.67 28.44
N ASP A 562 17.41 -121.34 28.66
CA ASP A 562 17.79 -122.54 27.93
C ASP A 562 18.15 -123.65 28.92
N ILE A 563 17.83 -124.88 28.53
CA ILE A 563 18.11 -126.06 29.34
C ILE A 563 19.17 -126.85 28.58
N ILE A 564 20.38 -126.88 29.12
CA ILE A 564 21.50 -127.61 28.54
C ILE A 564 21.61 -128.96 29.23
N VAL A 565 21.71 -130.01 28.44
CA VAL A 565 21.92 -131.38 28.93
C VAL A 565 23.28 -131.85 28.49
N PHE A 566 24.10 -132.19 29.47
CA PHE A 566 25.35 -132.90 29.28
C PHE A 566 25.08 -134.40 29.30
N ASP A 567 25.49 -135.10 28.25
CA ASP A 567 25.44 -136.55 28.16
C ASP A 567 26.85 -137.11 28.35
N ALA A 568 27.07 -137.80 29.47
CA ALA A 568 28.37 -138.35 29.85
C ALA A 568 28.88 -139.43 28.87
N ASP A 569 27.98 -140.15 28.20
CA ASP A 569 28.36 -141.18 27.22
C ASP A 569 28.94 -140.55 25.95
N THR A 570 28.40 -139.40 25.53
CA THR A 570 28.86 -138.69 24.33
C THR A 570 29.83 -137.55 24.61
N GLN A 571 30.00 -137.18 25.88
CA GLN A 571 30.77 -136.05 26.38
C GLN A 571 30.41 -134.71 25.71
N LYS A 572 29.15 -134.54 25.31
CA LYS A 572 28.65 -133.33 24.65
C LYS A 572 27.47 -132.72 25.39
N GLY A 573 27.48 -131.40 25.49
CA GLY A 573 26.33 -130.60 25.92
C GLY A 573 25.47 -130.21 24.71
N LYS A 574 24.15 -130.35 24.81
CA LYS A 574 23.18 -129.90 23.80
C LYS A 574 21.94 -129.32 24.46
N SER A 575 21.27 -128.36 23.81
CA SER A 575 19.98 -127.84 24.29
C SER A 575 18.91 -128.92 24.18
N VAL A 576 18.01 -129.01 25.17
CA VAL A 576 16.88 -129.96 25.20
C VAL A 576 16.05 -129.91 23.91
N SER A 577 15.93 -128.74 23.31
CA SER A 577 15.22 -128.52 22.04
C SER A 577 15.75 -129.37 20.87
N THR A 578 17.04 -129.73 20.92
CA THR A 578 17.76 -130.49 19.87
C THR A 578 17.91 -131.99 20.19
N MET A 579 17.38 -132.47 21.32
CA MET A 579 17.51 -133.87 21.75
C MET A 579 16.58 -134.85 21.02
N SER A 580 16.86 -136.15 21.08
CA SER A 580 15.99 -137.19 20.51
C SER A 580 14.64 -137.25 21.24
N GLY A 581 13.57 -137.67 20.54
CA GLY A 581 12.20 -137.65 21.09
C GLY A 581 12.07 -138.38 22.43
N GLY A 582 12.69 -139.56 22.55
CA GLY A 582 12.68 -140.34 23.80
C GLY A 582 13.39 -139.65 24.96
N GLU A 583 14.65 -139.24 24.79
CA GLU A 583 15.44 -138.53 25.82
C GLU A 583 14.75 -137.23 26.27
N ARG A 584 14.12 -136.53 25.32
CA ARG A 584 13.43 -135.27 25.57
C ARG A 584 12.23 -135.42 26.51
N VAL A 585 11.48 -136.51 26.41
CA VAL A 585 10.34 -136.76 27.33
C VAL A 585 10.82 -136.87 28.77
N TRP A 586 11.96 -137.53 29.01
CA TRP A 586 12.52 -137.74 30.34
C TRP A 586 12.99 -136.47 31.01
N ILE A 587 13.82 -135.71 30.31
CA ILE A 587 14.35 -134.46 30.87
C ILE A 587 13.21 -133.49 31.12
N ASN A 588 12.21 -133.46 30.23
CA ASN A 588 11.02 -132.67 30.44
C ASN A 588 10.21 -133.15 31.65
N GLU A 589 10.04 -134.46 31.86
CA GLU A 589 9.34 -134.99 33.04
C GLU A 589 10.12 -134.72 34.33
N ALA A 590 11.43 -135.00 34.37
CA ALA A 590 12.28 -134.73 35.52
C ALA A 590 12.28 -133.24 35.89
N LEU A 591 12.36 -132.34 34.90
CA LEU A 591 12.27 -130.90 35.09
C LEU A 591 10.89 -130.49 35.62
N THR A 592 9.83 -131.06 35.06
CA THR A 592 8.45 -130.78 35.50
C THR A 592 8.24 -131.19 36.96
N ARG A 593 8.76 -132.35 37.36
CA ARG A 593 8.71 -132.84 38.74
C ARG A 593 9.60 -132.04 39.67
N ALA A 594 10.78 -131.61 39.21
CA ALA A 594 11.65 -130.71 39.94
C ALA A 594 10.97 -129.37 40.24
N ILE A 595 10.19 -128.83 39.29
CA ILE A 595 9.35 -127.66 39.51
C ILE A 595 8.27 -127.95 40.55
N ALA A 596 7.58 -129.10 40.47
CA ALA A 596 6.57 -129.47 41.46
C ALA A 596 7.16 -129.56 42.89
N ILE A 597 8.32 -130.19 43.04
CA ILE A 597 9.08 -130.27 44.30
C ILE A 597 9.45 -128.88 44.80
N TYR A 598 10.02 -128.04 43.92
CA TYR A 598 10.40 -126.68 44.26
C TYR A 598 9.19 -125.88 44.77
N LEU A 599 8.03 -125.98 44.09
CA LEU A 599 6.80 -125.32 44.54
C LEU A 599 6.32 -125.82 45.89
N ALA A 600 6.33 -127.13 46.12
CA ALA A 600 5.90 -127.74 47.38
C ALA A 600 6.75 -127.24 48.56
N GLN A 601 8.05 -127.04 48.34
CA GLN A 601 8.98 -126.57 49.37
C GLN A 601 9.00 -125.04 49.54
N SER A 602 8.78 -124.26 48.47
CA SER A 602 8.94 -122.80 48.48
C SER A 602 7.64 -122.03 48.74
N THR A 603 6.48 -122.53 48.31
CA THR A 603 5.22 -121.75 48.31
C THR A 603 4.32 -122.02 49.51
N GLY A 604 4.70 -122.95 50.40
CA GLY A 604 3.92 -123.35 51.58
C GLY A 604 2.58 -124.05 51.26
N GLN A 605 2.21 -124.19 49.98
CA GLN A 605 1.08 -125.02 49.52
C GLN A 605 1.58 -126.44 49.28
N THR A 606 1.18 -127.36 50.15
CA THR A 606 1.49 -128.79 49.99
C THR A 606 0.37 -129.49 49.25
N TYR A 607 0.67 -130.01 48.06
CA TYR A 607 -0.20 -130.98 47.41
C TYR A 607 0.14 -132.35 47.98
N GLN A 608 -0.87 -133.12 48.40
CA GLN A 608 -0.65 -134.48 48.90
C GLN A 608 -0.58 -135.51 47.77
N THR A 609 -1.18 -135.21 46.62
CA THR A 609 -1.40 -136.18 45.54
C THR A 609 -0.96 -135.63 44.19
N LEU A 610 -0.21 -136.44 43.45
CA LEU A 610 0.18 -136.19 42.06
C LEU A 610 -0.62 -137.06 41.08
N TYR A 611 -0.79 -136.59 39.85
CA TYR A 611 -1.44 -137.34 38.78
C TYR A 611 -0.55 -137.37 37.53
N THR A 612 -0.51 -138.53 36.87
CA THR A 612 0.19 -138.75 35.59
C THR A 612 -0.67 -139.54 34.64
N ASP A 613 -0.88 -139.01 33.43
CA ASP A 613 -1.69 -139.63 32.40
C ASP A 613 -0.83 -140.02 31.18
N GLU A 614 -0.77 -141.32 30.88
CA GLU A 614 -0.11 -141.95 29.71
C GLU A 614 1.29 -141.40 29.35
N ALA A 615 2.11 -141.12 30.36
CA ALA A 615 3.42 -140.51 30.18
C ALA A 615 4.53 -141.48 29.69
N ASP A 616 4.22 -142.76 29.45
CA ASP A 616 5.20 -143.82 29.15
C ASP A 616 5.23 -144.32 27.69
N GLY A 617 4.36 -143.78 26.82
CA GLY A 617 4.14 -144.28 25.45
C GLY A 617 5.37 -144.48 24.54
N PRO A 618 6.37 -143.57 24.51
CA PRO A 618 7.54 -143.68 23.61
C PRO A 618 8.72 -144.50 24.18
N LEU A 619 8.57 -145.13 25.35
CA LEU A 619 9.68 -145.68 26.12
C LEU A 619 9.91 -147.16 25.87
N ASP A 620 11.18 -147.59 25.83
CA ASP A 620 11.51 -149.02 25.80
C ASP A 620 11.24 -149.68 27.18
N PRO A 621 11.08 -151.02 27.25
CA PRO A 621 10.72 -151.72 28.48
C PRO A 621 11.70 -151.51 29.66
N GLN A 622 13.00 -151.37 29.38
CA GLN A 622 14.00 -151.13 30.41
C GLN A 622 13.91 -149.69 30.94
N ARG A 623 13.66 -148.73 30.04
CA ARG A 623 13.42 -147.32 30.33
C ARG A 623 12.13 -147.13 31.13
N LYS A 624 11.06 -147.86 30.84
CA LYS A 624 9.81 -147.80 31.61
C LYS A 624 10.01 -148.10 33.10
N ARG A 625 10.82 -149.11 33.46
CA ARG A 625 11.11 -149.42 34.88
C ARG A 625 11.84 -148.29 35.60
N MET A 626 12.76 -147.61 34.91
CA MET A 626 13.48 -146.45 35.46
C MET A 626 12.54 -145.25 35.72
N PHE A 627 11.41 -145.17 35.01
CA PHE A 627 10.37 -144.14 35.22
C PHE A 627 9.72 -144.26 36.60
N MET A 628 9.51 -145.49 37.07
CA MET A 628 8.93 -145.75 38.38
C MET A 628 9.88 -145.39 39.52
N ALA A 629 11.19 -145.58 39.32
CA ALA A 629 12.20 -145.13 40.28
C ALA A 629 12.14 -143.59 40.45
N MET A 630 12.00 -142.84 39.35
CA MET A 630 11.79 -141.39 39.40
C MET A 630 10.59 -141.02 40.25
N LYS A 631 9.45 -141.65 39.99
CA LYS A 631 8.18 -141.31 40.64
C LYS A 631 8.26 -141.52 42.15
N ARG A 632 8.84 -142.63 42.58
CA ARG A 632 9.11 -142.90 44.00
C ARG A 632 10.03 -141.83 44.60
N GLU A 633 11.05 -141.42 43.87
CA GLU A 633 11.97 -140.38 44.32
C GLU A 633 11.30 -138.99 44.40
N VAL A 634 10.39 -138.67 43.48
CA VAL A 634 9.55 -137.46 43.55
C VAL A 634 8.69 -137.48 44.81
N LEU A 635 8.02 -138.59 45.12
CA LEU A 635 7.24 -138.72 46.36
C LEU A 635 8.12 -138.49 47.60
N ARG A 636 9.33 -139.06 47.61
CA ARG A 636 10.29 -138.97 48.71
C ARG A 636 10.82 -137.54 48.92
N ILE A 637 11.30 -136.87 47.86
CA ILE A 637 11.90 -135.54 47.94
C ILE A 637 10.81 -134.47 48.14
N GLY A 638 9.68 -134.61 47.45
CA GLY A 638 8.58 -133.65 47.50
C GLY A 638 7.65 -133.80 48.70
N GLY A 639 7.76 -134.91 49.46
CA GLY A 639 6.89 -135.17 50.62
C GLY A 639 5.43 -135.43 50.23
N TYR A 640 5.19 -135.94 49.03
CA TYR A 640 3.85 -136.29 48.54
C TYR A 640 3.38 -137.63 49.16
N GLU A 641 2.10 -137.75 49.48
CA GLU A 641 1.54 -138.99 50.06
C GLU A 641 1.37 -140.10 49.01
N ARG A 642 1.00 -139.74 47.78
CA ARG A 642 0.69 -140.69 46.71
C ARG A 642 0.74 -140.05 45.32
N GLU A 643 0.92 -140.88 44.30
CA GLU A 643 0.76 -140.52 42.90
C GLU A 643 -0.16 -141.52 42.20
N TYR A 644 -1.15 -141.01 41.46
CA TYR A 644 -1.92 -141.81 40.52
C TYR A 644 -1.25 -141.73 39.14
N PHE A 645 -0.88 -142.86 38.56
CA PHE A 645 -0.43 -142.90 37.18
C PHE A 645 -1.32 -143.83 36.35
N ILE A 646 -1.65 -143.39 35.14
CA ILE A 646 -2.45 -144.14 34.16
C ILE A 646 -1.47 -144.66 33.11
N THR A 647 -1.47 -145.97 32.89
CA THR A 647 -0.65 -146.63 31.87
C THR A 647 -1.35 -147.86 31.32
N GLN A 648 -1.11 -148.13 30.04
CA GLN A 648 -1.56 -149.37 29.38
C GLN A 648 -0.46 -150.44 29.39
N THR A 649 0.71 -150.16 29.98
CA THR A 649 1.86 -151.07 29.96
C THR A 649 1.84 -152.06 31.12
N PRO A 650 1.79 -153.38 30.85
CA PRO A 650 1.70 -154.38 31.91
C PRO A 650 2.95 -154.49 32.81
N ASP A 651 4.12 -154.06 32.35
CA ASP A 651 5.32 -154.06 33.21
C ASP A 651 5.29 -152.95 34.28
N LEU A 652 4.43 -151.93 34.11
CA LEU A 652 4.43 -150.72 34.93
C LEU A 652 3.40 -150.74 36.04
N TRP A 653 2.17 -151.20 35.77
CA TRP A 653 1.14 -151.34 36.80
C TRP A 653 1.54 -152.37 37.90
N GLU A 654 2.35 -153.38 37.60
CA GLU A 654 2.86 -154.36 38.57
C GLU A 654 3.84 -153.72 39.57
N MET A 655 4.44 -152.59 39.21
CA MET A 655 5.33 -151.82 40.09
C MET A 655 4.57 -150.83 41.00
N ALA A 656 3.26 -150.68 40.79
CA ALA A 656 2.41 -149.87 41.64
C ALA A 656 2.17 -150.56 42.99
N ASP A 657 2.01 -149.76 44.05
CA ASP A 657 1.63 -150.29 45.36
C ASP A 657 0.15 -150.72 45.39
N THR A 658 -0.68 -150.19 44.47
CA THR A 658 -2.10 -150.54 44.32
C THR A 658 -2.51 -150.35 42.87
N ILE A 659 -3.28 -151.30 42.33
CA ILE A 659 -3.78 -151.29 40.94
C ILE A 659 -5.29 -151.07 40.95
N ILE A 660 -5.76 -150.09 40.17
CA ILE A 660 -7.18 -149.89 39.89
C ILE A 660 -7.43 -150.37 38.47
N ASP A 661 -7.98 -151.57 38.34
CA ASP A 661 -8.30 -152.15 37.03
C ASP A 661 -9.67 -151.65 36.54
N VAL A 662 -9.64 -150.80 35.52
CA VAL A 662 -10.83 -150.21 34.89
C VAL A 662 -11.54 -151.22 33.99
N SER A 663 -10.88 -152.30 33.56
CA SER A 663 -11.52 -153.36 32.77
C SER A 663 -12.33 -154.34 33.63
N ALA A 664 -12.07 -154.34 34.94
CA ALA A 664 -12.76 -155.16 35.94
C ALA A 664 -13.83 -154.38 36.73
N LEU A 665 -13.96 -153.07 36.49
CA LEU A 665 -15.00 -152.16 36.99
C LEU A 665 -16.16 -152.08 36.00
#